data_AF-A0A3B4AVU1-F1
#
_entry.id   AF-A0A3B4AVU1-F1
#
_cell.length_a   1.000
_cell.length_b   1.000
_cell.length_c   1.000
_cell.angle_alpha   90.00
_cell.angle_beta   90.00
_cell.angle_gamma   90.00
#
_symmetry.space_group_name_H-M   'P 1'
#
loop_
_entity.id
_entity.type
_entity.pdbx_description
1 polymer ?
#
loop_
_entity_poly.entity_id
_entity_poly.type
_entity_poly.pdbx_seq_one_letter_code
_entity_poly.pdbx_strand_id
1 'polypeptide(L)'
;MFSLSELAPLNQHQNQCKLLKPWWEVFMDYLGVLMLLASVLACTEQLSRDKLLCIPLDPHAGHTTPTINSQPQGRRTNLVYQQYVYISQVCYHDALPFCSRFFPYMALMQSLVLVTSGSFWLHFPHTSARIEHFLTILSKCCESPWTSQALFHAAQQDTAQETNVTYHSDSPLSQTHPFKTTVFENHDPQRDVSLDKNDGEQARALFEKVRKFRSHNENSTVIYQVYLAQTVFKLFLVVLIGCYTIPLLSSFSFSLNCEAEEQGLVGYSSFQCIHVLSSLLRNLLLAYMSLLGVYGLLNLYTLGWILHSALRQFSFPSVKDASSLKEFPDLRNDLAFLLHMLDQYDPLLVQRLSVFLSPLSEHPLGEDSLERSWGEEQLRAQVTVDTEGSSRLTLVALPRIPSAVYTLSHLHVLRLELITDARFTAQLSNIELHLYHCSAAIAPGALSVLQDRLEVLHLTFSHPSQLPRWVHCLRGLQQLHLSGHLYSEGVARSWALGSLRQLHHLRVLVIYSMLQRIPGELCEVASTLVRLEIHNEGTRLLAQSGLKRLFGLTEVLLQDCQLERLPSALTALTNLCSLDLQHNRLRTLEEIGGLSQLHHLSNLRLAYNQIVALPPCISVLQKLKLLDLANNQLHSVPLALFTLRGLQKLLLSGNLLQHLPGEVRALQSLTELDVSGNRLESLPSELFSGCLKLRVLNASHNYLRSLPRGVGALTEVHRLDLRSNSLEELPCELVHCSGLCGGGLLVEDWLYLSLPLLVRDLRSLWRASESCYTEAYTFLYLLL
;
A
#
# COMPACT_ATOMS: atom_id res chain seq x y z
N MET A 1 -27.02 51.75 28.39
CA MET A 1 -26.27 52.27 27.23
C MET A 1 -25.30 51.18 26.81
N PHE A 2 -25.49 50.57 25.64
CA PHE A 2 -24.50 49.64 25.08
C PHE A 2 -23.31 50.45 24.59
N SER A 3 -22.10 50.08 25.01
CA SER A 3 -20.89 50.69 24.46
C SER A 3 -20.48 49.93 23.19
N LEU A 4 -20.10 50.64 22.12
CA LEU A 4 -19.56 50.02 20.89
C LEU A 4 -18.34 49.12 21.17
N SER A 5 -17.64 49.32 22.29
CA SER A 5 -16.55 48.46 22.78
C SER A 5 -16.99 47.05 23.17
N GLU A 6 -18.25 46.82 23.56
CA GLU A 6 -18.74 45.47 23.91
C GLU A 6 -19.06 44.58 22.68
N LEU A 7 -19.02 45.15 21.47
CA LEU A 7 -19.09 44.40 20.20
C LEU A 7 -17.71 43.92 19.69
N ALA A 8 -16.62 44.34 20.34
CA ALA A 8 -15.26 43.92 20.01
C ALA A 8 -14.97 42.40 20.10
N PRO A 9 -15.56 41.59 21.02
CA PRO A 9 -15.27 40.16 21.08
C PRO A 9 -15.76 39.35 19.86
N LEU A 10 -16.67 39.89 19.03
CA LEU A 10 -17.05 39.28 17.73
C LEU A 10 -15.91 39.33 16.69
N ASN A 11 -14.90 40.17 16.90
CA ASN A 11 -13.83 40.42 15.93
C ASN A 11 -12.60 39.50 16.13
N GLN A 12 -12.42 38.88 17.29
CA GLN A 12 -11.21 38.12 17.62
C GLN A 12 -11.21 36.68 17.06
N HIS A 13 -12.36 36.01 17.03
CA HIS A 13 -12.55 34.69 16.37
C HIS A 13 -12.63 34.80 14.83
N GLN A 14 -12.85 36.00 14.29
CA GLN A 14 -13.01 36.23 12.85
C GLN A 14 -11.71 36.04 12.06
N ASN A 15 -10.52 36.23 12.65
CA ASN A 15 -9.26 36.34 11.90
C ASN A 15 -8.86 35.09 11.10
N GLN A 16 -9.16 33.88 11.59
CA GLN A 16 -8.86 32.63 10.85
C GLN A 16 -9.95 32.29 9.82
N CYS A 17 -11.22 32.63 10.10
CA CYS A 17 -12.34 32.36 9.20
C CYS A 17 -12.51 33.42 8.09
N LYS A 18 -11.66 34.45 8.02
CA LYS A 18 -11.68 35.47 6.95
C LYS A 18 -11.52 34.85 5.56
N LEU A 19 -10.74 33.78 5.46
CA LEU A 19 -10.45 33.07 4.20
C LEU A 19 -11.71 32.45 3.55
N LEU A 20 -12.81 32.27 4.30
CA LEU A 20 -14.08 31.74 3.80
C LEU A 20 -15.16 32.81 3.66
N LYS A 21 -14.83 34.11 3.84
CA LYS A 21 -15.78 35.21 3.69
C LYS A 21 -15.61 35.88 2.33
N PRO A 22 -16.50 35.59 1.36
CA PRO A 22 -16.52 36.30 0.08
C PRO A 22 -16.98 37.76 0.27
N TRP A 23 -16.78 38.58 -0.78
CA TRP A 23 -17.01 40.02 -0.73
C TRP A 23 -18.43 40.43 -0.28
N TRP A 24 -19.45 39.65 -0.62
CA TRP A 24 -20.84 39.94 -0.26
C TRP A 24 -21.13 39.74 1.23
N GLU A 25 -20.54 38.72 1.88
CA GLU A 25 -20.69 38.50 3.33
C GLU A 25 -19.99 39.61 4.11
N VAL A 26 -18.79 40.00 3.66
CA VAL A 26 -18.06 41.14 4.24
C VAL A 26 -18.90 42.43 4.13
N PHE A 27 -19.50 42.69 2.98
CA PHE A 27 -20.34 43.87 2.79
C PHE A 27 -21.63 43.83 3.63
N MET A 28 -22.26 42.66 3.77
CA MET A 28 -23.41 42.45 4.65
C MET A 28 -23.08 42.67 6.14
N ASP A 29 -21.88 42.27 6.60
CA ASP A 29 -21.43 42.54 7.97
C ASP A 29 -21.37 44.06 8.24
N TYR A 30 -20.78 44.84 7.31
CA TYR A 30 -20.73 46.30 7.43
C TYR A 30 -22.12 46.95 7.40
N LEU A 31 -23.02 46.48 6.53
CA LEU A 31 -24.40 46.96 6.51
C LEU A 31 -25.13 46.66 7.82
N GLY A 32 -24.94 45.48 8.40
CA GLY A 32 -25.48 45.12 9.72
C GLY A 32 -24.99 46.06 10.83
N VAL A 33 -23.69 46.41 10.83
CA VAL A 33 -23.13 47.39 11.78
C VAL A 33 -23.71 48.79 11.57
N LEU A 34 -23.90 49.24 10.33
CA LEU A 34 -24.53 50.54 10.03
C LEU A 34 -25.99 50.58 10.48
N MET A 35 -26.75 49.50 10.28
CA MET A 35 -28.12 49.37 10.77
C MET A 35 -28.18 49.40 12.30
N LEU A 36 -27.25 48.71 12.96
CA LEU A 36 -27.11 48.74 14.41
C LEU A 36 -26.79 50.16 14.92
N LEU A 37 -25.84 50.85 14.27
CA LEU A 37 -25.50 52.24 14.61
C LEU A 37 -26.71 53.18 14.47
N ALA A 38 -27.45 53.07 13.37
CA ALA A 38 -28.66 53.86 13.14
C ALA A 38 -29.73 53.60 14.22
N SER A 39 -29.91 52.34 14.63
CA SER A 39 -30.85 51.96 15.68
C SER A 39 -30.43 52.44 17.08
N VAL A 40 -29.15 52.37 17.42
CA VAL A 40 -28.60 52.87 18.69
C VAL A 40 -28.71 54.39 18.76
N LEU A 41 -28.43 55.09 17.66
CA LEU A 41 -28.63 56.54 17.54
C LEU A 41 -30.10 56.91 17.77
N ALA A 42 -31.03 56.20 17.11
CA ALA A 42 -32.46 56.41 17.29
C ALA A 42 -32.90 56.17 18.75
N CYS A 43 -32.41 55.11 19.39
CA CYS A 43 -32.69 54.82 20.80
C CYS A 43 -32.15 55.92 21.73
N THR A 44 -30.95 56.45 21.44
CA THR A 44 -30.30 57.48 22.27
C THR A 44 -31.03 58.81 22.17
N GLU A 45 -31.43 59.22 20.98
CA GLU A 45 -32.23 60.42 20.76
C GLU A 45 -33.62 60.28 21.41
N GLN A 46 -34.22 59.10 21.34
CA GLN A 46 -35.47 58.82 22.03
C GLN A 46 -35.31 58.89 23.56
N LEU A 47 -34.29 58.28 24.15
CA LEU A 47 -34.12 58.30 25.60
C LEU A 47 -33.78 59.70 26.14
N SER A 48 -33.07 60.52 25.35
CA SER A 48 -32.56 61.82 25.81
C SER A 48 -33.51 63.00 25.58
N ARG A 49 -34.32 62.97 24.52
CA ARG A 49 -35.10 64.14 24.06
C ARG A 49 -36.58 63.88 23.83
N ASP A 50 -37.08 62.68 24.09
CA ASP A 50 -38.48 62.36 23.81
C ASP A 50 -39.43 63.13 24.74
N LYS A 51 -40.05 64.17 24.18
CA LYS A 51 -41.03 65.03 24.83
C LYS A 51 -42.18 65.28 23.86
N LEU A 52 -43.39 65.10 24.36
CA LEU A 52 -44.62 65.55 23.72
C LEU A 52 -44.99 66.89 24.35
N LEU A 53 -45.30 67.92 23.54
CA LEU A 53 -45.81 69.19 24.04
C LEU A 53 -47.26 69.36 23.61
N CYS A 54 -48.17 69.46 24.58
CA CYS A 54 -49.61 69.59 24.34
C CYS A 54 -50.16 70.95 24.78
N ILE A 55 -51.01 71.56 23.96
CA ILE A 55 -51.69 72.82 24.22
C ILE A 55 -53.21 72.59 24.04
N PRO A 56 -54.08 73.14 24.92
CA PRO A 56 -55.51 72.98 24.80
C PRO A 56 -56.07 73.61 23.52
N LEU A 57 -57.00 72.90 22.88
CA LEU A 57 -57.85 73.40 21.80
C LEU A 57 -59.18 73.89 22.38
N ASP A 58 -59.69 74.99 21.83
CA ASP A 58 -60.96 75.55 22.25
C ASP A 58 -62.10 75.01 21.37
N PRO A 59 -63.15 74.40 21.95
CA PRO A 59 -64.29 73.93 21.18
C PRO A 59 -65.06 75.06 20.47
N HIS A 60 -64.90 76.33 20.87
CA HIS A 60 -65.62 77.48 20.28
C HIS A 60 -64.85 78.22 19.18
N ALA A 61 -63.65 77.80 18.80
CA ALA A 61 -62.81 78.49 17.82
C ALA A 61 -63.28 78.35 16.35
N GLY A 62 -64.30 77.52 16.07
CA GLY A 62 -64.82 77.29 14.71
C GLY A 62 -65.70 78.40 14.14
N HIS A 63 -66.07 79.42 14.93
CA HIS A 63 -67.02 80.46 14.50
C HIS A 63 -66.61 81.89 14.88
N THR A 64 -65.41 82.31 14.50
CA THR A 64 -65.12 83.75 14.37
C THR A 64 -64.20 83.99 13.17
N THR A 65 -64.77 84.55 12.10
CA THR A 65 -64.00 85.13 10.99
C THR A 65 -63.03 86.19 11.54
N PRO A 66 -61.75 86.19 11.12
CA PRO A 66 -60.77 87.12 11.68
C PRO A 66 -61.10 88.55 11.24
N THR A 67 -61.38 89.43 12.20
CA THR A 67 -61.40 90.87 11.97
C THR A 67 -59.98 91.35 11.67
N ILE A 68 -59.75 91.87 10.46
CA ILE A 68 -58.44 92.18 9.86
C ILE A 68 -57.60 93.25 10.61
N ASN A 69 -58.09 93.85 11.71
CA ASN A 69 -57.46 95.00 12.37
C ASN A 69 -57.16 94.85 13.89
N SER A 70 -57.17 93.65 14.48
CA SER A 70 -56.73 93.46 15.88
C SER A 70 -55.27 93.02 15.97
N GLN A 71 -54.43 93.74 16.74
CA GLN A 71 -53.09 93.27 17.09
C GLN A 71 -53.18 91.90 17.77
N PRO A 72 -52.29 90.93 17.45
CA PRO A 72 -52.33 89.61 18.06
C PRO A 72 -52.06 89.72 19.56
N GLN A 73 -53.08 89.46 20.38
CA GLN A 73 -52.94 89.34 21.83
C GLN A 73 -52.74 87.87 22.20
N GLY A 74 -51.75 87.59 23.05
CA GLY A 74 -51.52 86.24 23.57
C GLY A 74 -52.70 85.76 24.42
N ARG A 75 -53.04 84.48 24.32
CA ARG A 75 -54.18 83.87 25.04
C ARG A 75 -53.76 83.39 26.44
N ARG A 76 -54.56 83.73 27.46
CA ARG A 76 -54.42 83.16 28.81
C ARG A 76 -55.36 81.96 28.96
N THR A 77 -54.82 80.79 29.29
CA THR A 77 -55.57 79.53 29.43
C THR A 77 -55.89 79.16 30.89
N ASN A 78 -55.41 79.95 31.85
CA ASN A 78 -55.55 79.74 33.31
C ASN A 78 -55.02 78.40 33.84
N LEU A 79 -54.16 77.72 33.08
CA LEU A 79 -53.47 76.48 33.47
C LEU A 79 -52.09 76.77 34.09
N VAL A 80 -51.76 76.06 35.16
CA VAL A 80 -50.42 76.09 35.79
C VAL A 80 -49.47 75.15 35.04
N TYR A 81 -48.18 75.45 35.03
CA TYR A 81 -47.14 74.65 34.34
C TYR A 81 -47.23 73.15 34.64
N GLN A 82 -47.49 72.75 35.89
CA GLN A 82 -47.59 71.35 36.28
C GLN A 82 -48.75 70.61 35.57
N GLN A 83 -49.86 71.29 35.29
CA GLN A 83 -50.98 70.73 34.54
C GLN A 83 -50.61 70.49 33.06
N TYR A 84 -49.78 71.35 32.46
CA TYR A 84 -49.25 71.12 31.11
C TYR A 84 -48.30 69.92 31.04
N VAL A 85 -47.48 69.71 32.07
CA VAL A 85 -46.60 68.53 32.14
C VAL A 85 -47.44 67.27 32.29
N TYR A 86 -48.45 67.29 33.17
CA TYR A 86 -49.36 66.17 33.38
C TYR A 86 -50.11 65.79 32.09
N ILE A 87 -50.77 66.74 31.42
CA ILE A 87 -51.52 66.45 30.19
C ILE A 87 -50.60 65.95 29.07
N SER A 88 -49.38 66.48 28.99
CA SER A 88 -48.39 66.00 28.02
C SER A 88 -47.97 64.55 28.29
N GLN A 89 -47.92 64.12 29.54
CA GLN A 89 -47.65 62.71 29.91
C GLN A 89 -48.85 61.79 29.62
N VAL A 90 -50.07 62.25 29.89
CA VAL A 90 -51.31 61.51 29.57
C VAL A 90 -51.40 61.30 28.06
N CYS A 91 -51.32 62.39 27.28
CA CYS A 91 -51.36 62.32 25.83
C CYS A 91 -50.19 61.55 25.21
N TYR A 92 -49.04 61.47 25.89
CA TYR A 92 -47.93 60.61 25.45
C TYR A 92 -48.27 59.12 25.55
N HIS A 93 -49.09 58.71 26.52
CA HIS A 93 -49.50 57.31 26.68
C HIS A 93 -50.71 56.96 25.80
N ASP A 94 -51.67 57.88 25.68
CA ASP A 94 -52.96 57.57 25.07
C ASP A 94 -53.01 57.89 23.56
N ALA A 95 -52.38 59.00 23.14
CA ALA A 95 -52.52 59.52 21.79
C ALA A 95 -51.30 59.25 20.87
N LEU A 96 -50.12 58.94 21.44
CA LEU A 96 -48.92 58.70 20.64
C LEU A 96 -48.95 57.28 20.03
N PRO A 97 -48.78 57.12 18.70
CA PRO A 97 -48.76 55.81 18.07
C PRO A 97 -47.65 54.91 18.65
N PHE A 98 -47.97 53.63 18.86
CA PHE A 98 -47.03 52.61 19.36
C PHE A 98 -45.71 52.59 18.59
N CYS A 99 -45.76 52.75 17.26
CA CYS A 99 -44.58 52.78 16.40
C CYS A 99 -43.62 53.94 16.72
N SER A 100 -44.13 55.12 17.08
CA SER A 100 -43.28 56.26 17.43
C SER A 100 -42.52 56.04 18.74
N ARG A 101 -43.12 55.27 19.67
CA ARG A 101 -42.56 54.97 20.99
C ARG A 101 -41.63 53.76 21.01
N PHE A 102 -41.84 52.74 20.17
CA PHE A 102 -41.08 51.48 20.30
C PHE A 102 -40.21 51.13 19.09
N PHE A 103 -40.32 51.86 17.99
CA PHE A 103 -39.59 51.54 16.77
C PHE A 103 -38.06 51.44 16.96
N PRO A 104 -37.37 52.40 17.61
CA PRO A 104 -35.92 52.31 17.78
C PRO A 104 -35.46 51.04 18.50
N TYR A 105 -36.20 50.60 19.52
CA TYR A 105 -35.92 49.37 20.25
C TYR A 105 -36.18 48.12 19.39
N MET A 106 -37.24 48.12 18.57
CA MET A 106 -37.50 47.04 17.61
C MET A 106 -36.42 46.96 16.53
N ALA A 107 -36.00 48.09 15.97
CA ALA A 107 -34.92 48.18 14.98
C ALA A 107 -33.57 47.70 15.56
N LEU A 108 -33.30 48.00 16.84
CA LEU A 108 -32.13 47.51 17.55
C LEU A 108 -32.13 45.97 17.66
N MET A 109 -33.24 45.40 18.13
CA MET A 109 -33.40 43.95 18.24
C MET A 109 -33.26 43.25 16.88
N GLN A 110 -33.85 43.82 15.83
CA GLN A 110 -33.77 43.27 14.48
C GLN A 110 -32.37 43.34 13.89
N SER A 111 -31.68 44.45 14.09
CA SER A 111 -30.28 44.60 13.66
C SER A 111 -29.39 43.56 14.36
N LEU A 112 -29.62 43.31 15.64
CA LEU A 112 -28.90 42.28 16.39
C LEU A 112 -29.20 40.87 15.84
N VAL A 113 -30.45 40.54 15.54
CA VAL A 113 -30.82 39.25 14.93
C VAL A 113 -30.18 39.08 13.55
N LEU A 114 -30.16 40.12 12.72
CA LEU A 114 -29.52 40.09 11.39
C LEU A 114 -28.00 39.88 11.50
N VAL A 115 -27.32 40.62 12.39
CA VAL A 115 -25.87 40.49 12.63
C VAL A 115 -25.52 39.09 13.16
N THR A 116 -26.27 38.59 14.15
CA THR A 116 -26.02 37.26 14.75
C THR A 116 -26.34 36.12 13.78
N SER A 117 -27.38 36.25 12.96
CA SER A 117 -27.67 35.29 11.89
C SER A 117 -26.59 35.28 10.80
N GLY A 118 -25.81 36.36 10.63
CA GLY A 118 -24.71 36.46 9.69
C GLY A 118 -23.60 35.43 9.89
N SER A 119 -23.25 35.20 11.16
CA SER A 119 -22.12 34.39 11.56
C SER A 119 -22.49 33.00 12.08
N PHE A 120 -23.77 32.62 11.99
CA PHE A 120 -24.29 31.38 12.60
C PHE A 120 -23.58 30.13 12.08
N TRP A 121 -23.42 29.99 10.75
CA TRP A 121 -22.77 28.82 10.15
C TRP A 121 -21.29 28.64 10.54
N LEU A 122 -20.61 29.71 10.98
CA LEU A 122 -19.23 29.66 11.45
C LEU A 122 -19.13 29.19 12.92
N HIS A 123 -20.15 29.46 13.75
CA HIS A 123 -20.12 29.18 15.19
C HIS A 123 -20.91 27.91 15.57
N PHE A 124 -21.75 27.40 14.68
CA PHE A 124 -22.57 26.22 14.96
C PHE A 124 -21.69 24.96 15.14
N PRO A 125 -21.77 24.22 16.27
CA PRO A 125 -20.79 23.19 16.61
C PRO A 125 -20.56 22.08 15.56
N HIS A 126 -21.61 21.69 14.84
CA HIS A 126 -21.51 20.66 13.80
C HIS A 126 -20.84 21.15 12.50
N THR A 127 -20.79 22.47 12.27
CA THR A 127 -20.12 23.07 11.10
C THR A 127 -18.75 23.64 11.48
N SER A 128 -18.63 24.31 12.64
CA SER A 128 -17.40 24.97 13.09
C SER A 128 -16.21 24.02 13.18
N ALA A 129 -16.39 22.83 13.78
CA ALA A 129 -15.32 21.84 13.92
C ALA A 129 -14.76 21.39 12.55
N ARG A 130 -15.61 21.29 11.53
CA ARG A 130 -15.19 20.92 10.17
C ARG A 130 -14.50 22.08 9.45
N ILE A 131 -14.98 23.30 9.65
CA ILE A 131 -14.40 24.51 9.06
C ILE A 131 -13.02 24.79 9.69
N GLU A 132 -12.88 24.67 11.00
CA GLU A 132 -11.58 24.78 11.69
C GLU A 132 -10.60 23.69 11.22
N HIS A 133 -11.07 22.45 11.09
CA HIS A 133 -10.23 21.38 10.58
C HIS A 133 -9.80 21.62 9.11
N PHE A 134 -10.69 22.15 8.27
CA PHE A 134 -10.36 22.57 6.91
C PHE A 134 -9.28 23.66 6.89
N LEU A 135 -9.48 24.73 7.67
CA LEU A 135 -8.57 25.87 7.75
C LEU A 135 -7.17 25.48 8.26
N THR A 136 -7.11 24.59 9.26
CA THR A 136 -5.82 24.08 9.77
C THR A 136 -5.07 23.23 8.74
N ILE A 137 -5.78 22.43 7.94
CA ILE A 137 -5.19 21.70 6.82
C ILE A 137 -4.69 22.68 5.76
N LEU A 138 -5.52 23.66 5.39
CA LEU A 138 -5.18 24.66 4.38
C LEU A 138 -3.93 25.45 4.75
N SER A 139 -3.80 25.91 6.01
CA SER A 139 -2.60 26.61 6.50
C SER A 139 -1.35 25.74 6.33
N LYS A 140 -1.43 24.47 6.76
CA LYS A 140 -0.31 23.52 6.66
C LYS A 140 0.06 23.19 5.23
N CYS A 141 -0.92 23.11 4.32
CA CYS A 141 -0.66 22.96 2.89
C CYS A 141 0.08 24.18 2.34
N CYS A 142 -0.29 25.39 2.76
CA CYS A 142 0.36 26.62 2.29
C CYS A 142 1.76 26.84 2.86
N GLU A 143 2.05 26.31 4.05
CA GLU A 143 3.36 26.37 4.70
C GLU A 143 4.33 25.30 4.19
N SER A 144 3.82 24.20 3.61
CA SER A 144 4.66 23.08 3.18
C SER A 144 5.54 23.43 1.98
N PRO A 145 6.89 23.29 2.08
CA PRO A 145 7.80 23.58 0.98
C PRO A 145 7.61 22.63 -0.22
N TRP A 146 7.05 21.43 0.02
CA TRP A 146 6.67 20.47 -1.03
C TRP A 146 5.73 21.08 -2.07
N THR A 147 4.78 21.92 -1.66
CA THR A 147 3.81 22.52 -2.60
C THR A 147 4.48 23.37 -3.65
N SER A 148 5.41 24.23 -3.23
CA SER A 148 6.16 25.10 -4.11
C SER A 148 7.01 24.30 -5.10
N GLN A 149 7.63 23.21 -4.64
CA GLN A 149 8.46 22.34 -5.47
C GLN A 149 7.63 21.54 -6.48
N ALA A 150 6.51 20.96 -6.05
CA ALA A 150 5.61 20.22 -6.93
C ALA A 150 5.01 21.13 -8.01
N LEU A 151 4.60 22.35 -7.66
CA LEU A 151 4.11 23.35 -8.62
C LEU A 151 5.21 23.82 -9.59
N PHE A 152 6.45 23.98 -9.10
CA PHE A 152 7.59 24.31 -9.95
C PHE A 152 7.91 23.22 -10.98
N HIS A 153 7.91 21.94 -10.55
CA HIS A 153 8.10 20.81 -11.47
C HIS A 153 6.97 20.68 -12.49
N ALA A 154 5.72 20.88 -12.07
CA ALA A 154 4.57 20.91 -12.98
C ALA A 154 4.73 22.02 -14.04
N ALA A 155 5.16 23.23 -13.63
CA ALA A 155 5.39 24.34 -14.54
C ALA A 155 6.55 24.10 -15.53
N GLN A 156 7.64 23.45 -15.10
CA GLN A 156 8.73 23.08 -16.00
C GLN A 156 8.29 22.08 -17.08
N GLN A 157 7.48 21.09 -16.71
CA GLN A 157 6.97 20.10 -17.66
C GLN A 157 6.06 20.73 -18.72
N ASP A 158 5.26 21.74 -18.36
CA ASP A 158 4.43 22.49 -19.30
C ASP A 158 5.30 23.29 -20.31
N THR A 159 6.39 23.93 -19.85
CA THR A 159 7.33 24.63 -20.77
C THR A 159 8.09 23.69 -21.72
N ALA A 160 8.36 22.45 -21.30
CA ALA A 160 8.97 21.42 -22.15
C ALA A 160 7.99 20.85 -23.20
N GLN A 161 6.68 20.90 -22.94
CA GLN A 161 5.66 20.52 -23.91
C GLN A 161 5.43 21.62 -24.95
N GLU A 162 5.43 22.91 -24.57
CA GLU A 162 5.26 24.02 -25.53
C GLU A 162 6.43 24.17 -26.51
N THR A 163 7.66 23.88 -26.07
CA THR A 163 8.86 23.86 -26.93
C THR A 163 8.86 22.72 -27.93
N ASN A 164 8.18 21.61 -27.64
CA ASN A 164 8.00 20.51 -28.61
C ASN A 164 6.90 20.77 -29.64
N VAL A 165 5.95 21.69 -29.36
CA VAL A 165 4.85 22.03 -30.28
C VAL A 165 5.27 23.09 -31.33
N THR A 166 6.33 23.87 -31.07
CA THR A 166 6.80 24.92 -31.98
C THR A 166 7.73 24.45 -33.12
N TYR A 167 8.06 23.16 -33.21
CA TYR A 167 8.89 22.58 -34.29
C TYR A 167 8.12 21.85 -35.40
N HIS A 168 6.81 22.06 -35.52
CA HIS A 168 6.01 21.54 -36.63
C HIS A 168 5.15 22.62 -37.31
N SER A 169 5.78 23.61 -37.94
CA SER A 169 5.23 24.26 -39.13
C SER A 169 6.31 25.00 -39.92
N ASP A 170 6.46 24.56 -41.17
CA ASP A 170 7.01 25.26 -42.34
C ASP A 170 8.54 25.31 -42.54
N SER A 171 8.97 24.60 -43.59
CA SER A 171 10.17 24.88 -44.39
C SER A 171 9.72 25.34 -45.78
N PRO A 172 10.51 26.16 -46.52
CA PRO A 172 11.52 25.53 -47.37
C PRO A 172 12.84 26.31 -47.58
N LEU A 173 13.89 25.51 -47.89
CA LEU A 173 15.07 25.75 -48.75
C LEU A 173 16.10 26.86 -48.37
N SER A 174 17.31 26.46 -47.94
CA SER A 174 18.52 26.31 -48.79
C SER A 174 19.87 26.46 -48.04
N GLN A 175 20.82 25.58 -48.43
CA GLN A 175 22.29 25.74 -48.48
C GLN A 175 23.19 25.65 -47.21
N THR A 176 23.86 24.48 -47.12
CA THR A 176 25.32 24.25 -46.97
C THR A 176 26.15 25.05 -45.94
N HIS A 177 26.61 24.40 -44.87
CA HIS A 177 28.03 24.04 -44.58
C HIS A 177 28.15 23.30 -43.22
N PRO A 178 29.23 22.50 -42.99
CA PRO A 178 29.24 21.46 -41.97
C PRO A 178 29.94 21.94 -40.69
N PHE A 179 29.31 21.85 -39.52
CA PHE A 179 30.04 21.92 -38.25
C PHE A 179 29.29 21.27 -37.09
N LYS A 180 30.02 20.37 -36.41
CA LYS A 180 29.88 19.88 -35.02
C LYS A 180 28.59 19.14 -34.64
N THR A 181 28.78 17.83 -34.51
CA THR A 181 28.14 16.95 -33.53
C THR A 181 28.02 17.66 -32.17
N THR A 182 26.86 18.25 -31.90
CA THR A 182 26.42 18.51 -30.53
C THR A 182 25.90 17.20 -29.98
N VAL A 183 26.76 16.58 -29.17
CA VAL A 183 26.35 15.65 -28.12
C VAL A 183 25.16 16.30 -27.41
N PHE A 184 23.98 15.72 -27.56
CA PHE A 184 22.89 15.95 -26.62
C PHE A 184 23.37 15.35 -25.30
N GLU A 185 23.99 16.18 -24.47
CA GLU A 185 23.99 15.93 -23.03
C GLU A 185 22.52 15.82 -22.63
N ASN A 186 22.10 14.62 -22.23
CA ASN A 186 20.93 14.43 -21.41
C ASN A 186 21.13 15.28 -20.16
N HIS A 187 20.67 16.52 -20.18
CA HIS A 187 20.43 17.23 -18.94
C HIS A 187 19.19 16.60 -18.31
N ASP A 188 19.44 15.67 -17.38
CA ASP A 188 18.46 15.24 -16.40
C ASP A 188 17.80 16.49 -15.79
N PRO A 189 16.46 16.61 -15.79
CA PRO A 189 15.76 17.68 -15.09
C PRO A 189 15.74 17.45 -13.57
N GLN A 190 16.54 16.53 -13.04
CA GLN A 190 16.83 16.42 -11.61
C GLN A 190 17.95 17.42 -11.24
N ARG A 191 17.61 18.71 -11.18
CA ARG A 191 18.38 19.60 -10.29
C ARG A 191 17.88 19.36 -8.88
N ASP A 192 18.67 18.58 -8.14
CA ASP A 192 18.55 18.29 -6.72
C ASP A 192 18.35 19.56 -5.87
N VAL A 193 17.08 19.91 -5.63
CA VAL A 193 16.70 20.54 -4.36
C VAL A 193 16.05 19.43 -3.55
N SER A 194 16.89 18.62 -2.95
CA SER A 194 16.47 17.51 -2.12
C SER A 194 15.84 18.08 -0.84
N LEU A 195 14.53 17.88 -0.61
CA LEU A 195 13.82 18.38 0.59
C LEU A 195 14.43 17.82 1.88
N ASP A 196 14.51 18.56 2.97
CA ASP A 196 14.99 17.95 4.21
C ASP A 196 14.08 16.76 4.64
N LYS A 197 14.68 15.75 5.28
CA LYS A 197 13.95 14.53 5.72
C LYS A 197 12.68 14.86 6.50
N ASN A 198 12.76 15.90 7.35
CA ASN A 198 11.66 16.38 8.15
C ASN A 198 10.50 16.92 7.30
N ASP A 199 10.81 17.64 6.21
CA ASP A 199 9.81 18.25 5.34
C ASP A 199 9.08 17.20 4.49
N GLY A 200 9.80 16.18 4.03
CA GLY A 200 9.22 15.04 3.32
C GLY A 200 8.25 14.22 4.19
N GLU A 201 8.63 13.93 5.44
CA GLU A 201 7.76 13.22 6.39
C GLU A 201 6.53 14.06 6.78
N GLN A 202 6.71 15.38 6.97
CA GLN A 202 5.60 16.31 7.21
C GLN A 202 4.61 16.33 6.04
N ALA A 203 5.11 16.35 4.80
CA ALA A 203 4.28 16.30 3.61
C ALA A 203 3.51 14.97 3.50
N ARG A 204 4.12 13.80 3.81
CA ARG A 204 3.39 12.51 3.87
C ARG A 204 2.26 12.53 4.88
N ALA A 205 2.55 12.98 6.10
CA ALA A 205 1.54 13.10 7.14
C ALA A 205 0.40 14.05 6.72
N LEU A 206 0.70 15.06 5.90
CA LEU A 206 -0.28 15.98 5.36
C LEU A 206 -1.13 15.33 4.25
N PHE A 207 -0.55 14.56 3.32
CA PHE A 207 -1.29 13.76 2.33
C PHE A 207 -2.30 12.82 3.00
N GLU A 208 -1.89 12.11 4.05
CA GLU A 208 -2.78 11.20 4.77
C GLU A 208 -3.92 11.96 5.48
N LYS A 209 -3.61 13.10 6.12
CA LYS A 209 -4.61 13.98 6.74
C LYS A 209 -5.61 14.51 5.72
N VAL A 210 -5.16 14.97 4.56
CA VAL A 210 -6.01 15.46 3.46
C VAL A 210 -6.91 14.33 2.94
N ARG A 211 -6.36 13.12 2.73
CA ARG A 211 -7.13 11.94 2.29
C ARG A 211 -8.23 11.57 3.29
N LYS A 212 -7.90 11.55 4.59
CA LYS A 212 -8.87 11.25 5.66
C LYS A 212 -9.94 12.34 5.79
N PHE A 213 -9.53 13.61 5.72
CA PHE A 213 -10.43 14.76 5.74
C PHE A 213 -11.39 14.73 4.54
N ARG A 214 -10.88 14.42 3.36
CA ARG A 214 -11.66 14.28 2.14
C ARG A 214 -12.75 13.21 2.29
N SER A 215 -12.37 11.99 2.71
CA SER A 215 -13.32 10.89 2.92
C SER A 215 -14.42 11.24 3.93
N HIS A 216 -14.09 12.00 4.98
CA HIS A 216 -15.07 12.42 5.99
C HIS A 216 -16.06 13.48 5.47
N ASN A 217 -15.61 14.45 4.66
CA ASN A 217 -16.44 15.57 4.23
C ASN A 217 -17.15 15.35 2.89
N GLU A 218 -16.66 14.46 2.03
CA GLU A 218 -17.35 14.11 0.77
C GLU A 218 -18.73 13.47 1.01
N ASN A 219 -18.97 12.89 2.18
CA ASN A 219 -20.27 12.27 2.52
C ASN A 219 -21.25 13.23 3.22
N SER A 220 -20.82 14.45 3.55
CA SER A 220 -21.61 15.39 4.33
C SER A 220 -22.14 16.56 3.50
N THR A 221 -23.36 17.01 3.78
CA THR A 221 -23.99 18.20 3.20
C THR A 221 -24.43 19.23 4.24
N VAL A 222 -23.94 19.13 5.47
CA VAL A 222 -24.40 19.92 6.62
C VAL A 222 -24.02 21.39 6.46
N ILE A 223 -22.79 21.68 6.03
CA ILE A 223 -22.31 23.07 5.89
C ILE A 223 -23.13 23.80 4.82
N TYR A 224 -23.31 23.16 3.67
CA TYR A 224 -24.14 23.70 2.59
C TYR A 224 -25.58 23.96 3.04
N GLN A 225 -26.21 23.01 3.75
CA GLN A 225 -27.59 23.16 4.22
C GLN A 225 -27.73 24.28 5.25
N VAL A 226 -26.81 24.40 6.21
CA VAL A 226 -26.84 25.46 7.22
C VAL A 226 -26.67 26.83 6.57
N TYR A 227 -25.74 26.97 5.61
CA TYR A 227 -25.52 28.23 4.90
C TYR A 227 -26.74 28.62 4.04
N LEU A 228 -27.35 27.66 3.33
CA LEU A 228 -28.58 27.89 2.57
C LEU A 228 -29.74 28.31 3.49
N ALA A 229 -29.96 27.58 4.57
CA ALA A 229 -31.02 27.88 5.54
C ALA A 229 -30.81 29.26 6.18
N GLN A 230 -29.57 29.63 6.51
CA GLN A 230 -29.20 30.94 7.03
C GLN A 230 -29.57 32.06 6.04
N THR A 231 -29.23 31.92 4.76
CA THR A 231 -29.55 32.92 3.72
C THR A 231 -31.06 33.06 3.51
N VAL A 232 -31.80 31.95 3.50
CA VAL A 232 -33.27 31.95 3.40
C VAL A 232 -33.90 32.62 4.63
N PHE A 233 -33.38 32.34 5.83
CA PHE A 233 -33.84 32.97 7.06
C PHE A 233 -33.61 34.48 7.06
N LYS A 234 -32.43 34.95 6.63
CA LYS A 234 -32.14 36.39 6.48
C LYS A 234 -33.11 37.06 5.52
N LEU A 235 -33.37 36.47 4.35
CA LEU A 235 -34.35 36.99 3.38
C LEU A 235 -35.76 37.05 3.96
N PHE A 236 -36.20 36.00 4.65
CA PHE A 236 -37.48 35.99 5.33
C PHE A 236 -37.57 37.13 6.35
N LEU A 237 -36.52 37.35 7.15
CA LEU A 237 -36.49 38.42 8.14
C LEU A 237 -36.51 39.81 7.49
N VAL A 238 -35.79 40.02 6.37
CA VAL A 238 -35.84 41.28 5.59
C VAL A 238 -37.26 41.56 5.08
N VAL A 239 -37.92 40.56 4.51
CA VAL A 239 -39.29 40.68 4.02
C VAL A 239 -40.26 40.96 5.17
N LEU A 240 -40.15 40.21 6.28
CA LEU A 240 -40.98 40.42 7.46
C LEU A 240 -40.84 41.84 8.00
N ILE A 241 -39.59 42.31 8.16
CA ILE A 241 -39.31 43.68 8.62
C ILE A 241 -39.93 44.68 7.66
N GLY A 242 -39.70 44.53 6.36
CA GLY A 242 -40.27 45.42 5.36
C GLY A 242 -41.79 45.48 5.37
N CYS A 243 -42.46 44.33 5.48
CA CYS A 243 -43.91 44.25 5.44
C CYS A 243 -44.59 45.02 6.57
N TYR A 244 -44.02 45.03 7.78
CA TYR A 244 -44.63 45.73 8.91
C TYR A 244 -44.11 47.18 9.04
N THR A 245 -42.85 47.50 8.69
CA THR A 245 -42.32 48.87 8.83
C THR A 245 -42.83 49.83 7.77
N ILE A 246 -43.03 49.36 6.53
CA ILE A 246 -43.46 50.21 5.42
C ILE A 246 -44.84 50.87 5.69
N PRO A 247 -45.87 50.15 6.14
CA PRO A 247 -47.14 50.76 6.51
C PRO A 247 -47.02 51.77 7.66
N LEU A 248 -46.15 51.49 8.63
CA LEU A 248 -45.95 52.32 9.83
C LEU A 248 -45.25 53.66 9.54
N LEU A 249 -44.56 53.83 8.41
CA LEU A 249 -44.00 55.11 7.98
C LEU A 249 -45.06 56.21 7.89
N SER A 250 -46.28 55.85 7.51
CA SER A 250 -47.41 56.78 7.39
C SER A 250 -47.93 57.28 8.74
N SER A 251 -47.65 56.55 9.83
CA SER A 251 -48.13 56.85 11.18
C SER A 251 -47.28 57.89 11.92
N PHE A 252 -46.12 58.28 11.38
CA PHE A 252 -45.27 59.33 11.96
C PHE A 252 -45.79 60.71 11.56
N SER A 253 -46.66 61.30 12.40
CA SER A 253 -47.11 62.68 12.26
C SER A 253 -46.38 63.61 13.24
N PHE A 254 -46.16 64.86 12.80
CA PHE A 254 -45.56 65.91 13.65
C PHE A 254 -46.57 66.47 14.66
N SER A 255 -47.84 66.52 14.29
CA SER A 255 -48.94 66.97 15.16
C SER A 255 -49.97 65.87 15.34
N LEU A 256 -50.48 65.77 16.56
CA LEU A 256 -51.42 64.75 17.03
C LEU A 256 -52.52 65.45 17.84
N ASN A 257 -53.77 65.05 17.65
CA ASN A 257 -54.87 65.52 18.48
C ASN A 257 -55.08 64.48 19.59
N CYS A 258 -55.14 64.94 20.83
CA CYS A 258 -55.34 64.13 22.02
C CYS A 258 -56.66 64.54 22.68
N GLU A 259 -57.55 63.59 22.87
CA GLU A 259 -58.77 63.76 23.66
C GLU A 259 -58.52 63.16 25.04
N ALA A 260 -58.50 64.01 26.07
CA ALA A 260 -58.24 63.55 27.44
C ALA A 260 -59.57 63.48 28.19
N GLU A 261 -59.86 62.31 28.79
CA GLU A 261 -61.10 62.06 29.53
C GLU A 261 -61.18 62.86 30.85
N GLU A 262 -60.05 63.37 31.36
CA GLU A 262 -59.97 64.08 32.65
C GLU A 262 -60.36 65.58 32.58
N GLN A 263 -61.58 65.86 32.13
CA GLN A 263 -62.11 67.24 32.11
C GLN A 263 -62.11 67.91 33.50
N GLY A 264 -62.26 67.12 34.57
CA GLY A 264 -62.35 67.63 35.95
C GLY A 264 -61.06 68.25 36.52
N LEU A 265 -59.88 67.91 35.98
CA LEU A 265 -58.58 68.37 36.51
C LEU A 265 -57.99 69.55 35.73
N VAL A 266 -58.29 69.65 34.43
CA VAL A 266 -57.66 70.61 33.49
C VAL A 266 -58.70 71.53 32.82
N GLY A 267 -59.98 71.16 32.79
CA GLY A 267 -61.06 72.01 32.24
C GLY A 267 -61.14 72.08 30.71
N TYR A 268 -60.33 71.32 29.98
CA TYR A 268 -60.36 71.20 28.51
C TYR A 268 -60.45 69.72 28.10
N SER A 269 -61.16 69.41 27.01
CA SER A 269 -61.35 68.05 26.50
C SER A 269 -60.38 67.65 25.40
N SER A 270 -59.92 68.63 24.61
CA SER A 270 -59.16 68.39 23.38
C SER A 270 -57.86 69.17 23.42
N PHE A 271 -56.75 68.52 23.09
CA PHE A 271 -55.41 69.10 23.11
C PHE A 271 -54.71 68.82 21.77
N GLN A 272 -54.02 69.83 21.23
CA GLN A 272 -53.11 69.63 20.11
C GLN A 272 -51.70 69.42 20.65
N CYS A 273 -51.11 68.29 20.28
CA CYS A 273 -49.80 67.86 20.73
C CYS A 273 -48.79 67.84 19.57
N ILE A 274 -47.54 68.23 19.86
CA ILE A 274 -46.41 68.17 18.93
C ILE A 274 -45.39 67.18 19.46
N HIS A 275 -45.04 66.21 18.61
CA HIS A 275 -43.93 65.29 18.87
C HIS A 275 -42.67 65.78 18.17
N VAL A 276 -41.79 66.43 18.93
CA VAL A 276 -40.57 67.09 18.38
C VAL A 276 -39.65 66.11 17.66
N LEU A 277 -39.60 64.86 18.13
CA LEU A 277 -38.70 63.83 17.61
C LEU A 277 -39.24 63.10 16.36
N SER A 278 -40.52 63.26 16.02
CA SER A 278 -41.20 62.54 14.93
C SER A 278 -40.49 62.69 13.57
N SER A 279 -40.04 63.90 13.23
CA SER A 279 -39.33 64.16 11.97
C SER A 279 -37.95 63.47 11.90
N LEU A 280 -37.20 63.49 13.01
CA LEU A 280 -35.90 62.84 13.10
C LEU A 280 -36.05 61.30 13.03
N LEU A 281 -36.98 60.73 13.80
CA LEU A 281 -37.27 59.29 13.80
C LEU A 281 -37.72 58.80 12.42
N ARG A 282 -38.56 59.58 11.71
CA ARG A 282 -38.97 59.24 10.34
C ARG A 282 -37.79 59.19 9.37
N ASN A 283 -36.86 60.16 9.45
CA ASN A 283 -35.68 60.17 8.60
C ASN A 283 -34.71 59.02 8.93
N LEU A 284 -34.52 58.71 10.22
CA LEU A 284 -33.71 57.58 10.67
C LEU A 284 -34.33 56.24 10.24
N LEU A 285 -35.66 56.10 10.31
CA LEU A 285 -36.40 54.94 9.83
C LEU A 285 -36.26 54.78 8.30
N LEU A 286 -36.36 55.87 7.52
CA LEU A 286 -36.12 55.82 6.07
C LEU A 286 -34.68 55.38 5.75
N ALA A 287 -33.70 55.92 6.47
CA ALA A 287 -32.31 55.48 6.34
C ALA A 287 -32.14 54.00 6.68
N TYR A 288 -32.74 53.53 7.78
CA TYR A 288 -32.74 52.12 8.18
C TYR A 288 -33.35 51.21 7.09
N MET A 289 -34.49 51.61 6.53
CA MET A 289 -35.16 50.87 5.45
C MET A 289 -34.35 50.83 4.15
N SER A 290 -33.62 51.90 3.84
CA SER A 290 -32.71 51.92 2.69
C SER A 290 -31.55 50.93 2.86
N LEU A 291 -30.96 50.87 4.07
CA LEU A 291 -29.89 49.91 4.40
C LEU A 291 -30.41 48.47 4.37
N LEU A 292 -31.60 48.23 4.93
CA LEU A 292 -32.27 46.93 4.90
C LEU A 292 -32.57 46.47 3.46
N GLY A 293 -32.96 47.39 2.57
CA GLY A 293 -33.17 47.11 1.15
C GLY A 293 -31.90 46.65 0.44
N VAL A 294 -30.78 47.35 0.64
CA VAL A 294 -29.47 46.94 0.09
C VAL A 294 -29.04 45.59 0.66
N TYR A 295 -29.22 45.37 1.96
CA TYR A 295 -28.97 44.08 2.61
C TYR A 295 -29.81 42.95 1.99
N GLY A 296 -31.09 43.20 1.70
CA GLY A 296 -31.98 42.25 1.01
C GLY A 296 -31.52 41.91 -0.41
N LEU A 297 -31.09 42.89 -1.20
CA LEU A 297 -30.58 42.69 -2.55
C LEU A 297 -29.33 41.80 -2.56
N LEU A 298 -28.43 41.99 -1.60
CA LEU A 298 -27.24 41.13 -1.46
C LEU A 298 -27.62 39.70 -1.10
N ASN A 299 -28.57 39.49 -0.18
CA ASN A 299 -29.03 38.14 0.15
C ASN A 299 -29.76 37.45 -1.03
N LEU A 300 -30.42 38.22 -1.90
CA LEU A 300 -31.02 37.68 -3.11
C LEU A 300 -29.93 37.27 -4.12
N TYR A 301 -28.87 38.08 -4.25
CA TYR A 301 -27.69 37.73 -5.03
C TYR A 301 -27.02 36.46 -4.51
N THR A 302 -26.80 36.34 -3.19
CA THR A 302 -26.19 35.14 -2.60
C THR A 302 -27.06 33.91 -2.83
N LEU A 303 -28.37 34.01 -2.66
CA LEU A 303 -29.29 32.90 -2.96
C LEU A 303 -29.23 32.51 -4.45
N GLY A 304 -29.20 33.50 -5.35
CA GLY A 304 -29.02 33.28 -6.79
C GLY A 304 -27.72 32.56 -7.12
N TRP A 305 -26.60 32.97 -6.51
CA TRP A 305 -25.30 32.30 -6.66
C TRP A 305 -25.33 30.86 -6.14
N ILE A 306 -25.97 30.61 -4.99
CA ILE A 306 -26.11 29.27 -4.41
C ILE A 306 -26.93 28.33 -5.29
N LEU A 307 -27.97 28.85 -5.95
CA LEU A 307 -28.89 28.06 -6.79
C LEU A 307 -28.39 27.87 -8.22
N HIS A 308 -27.67 28.85 -8.77
CA HIS A 308 -27.18 28.80 -10.15
C HIS A 308 -25.92 27.93 -10.29
N SER A 309 -25.05 27.97 -9.30
CA SER A 309 -23.80 27.20 -9.30
C SER A 309 -24.08 25.77 -8.83
N ALA A 310 -23.56 24.77 -9.55
CA ALA A 310 -23.58 23.37 -9.11
C ALA A 310 -22.60 23.15 -7.93
N LEU A 311 -22.76 23.89 -6.83
CA LEU A 311 -21.83 23.97 -5.68
C LEU A 311 -21.59 22.64 -4.97
N ARG A 312 -22.35 21.60 -5.31
CA ARG A 312 -22.18 20.22 -4.83
C ARG A 312 -21.12 19.45 -5.59
N GLN A 313 -20.61 19.98 -6.71
CA GLN A 313 -19.52 19.42 -7.48
C GLN A 313 -18.48 20.51 -7.71
N PHE A 314 -17.22 20.21 -7.41
CA PHE A 314 -16.10 21.10 -7.70
C PHE A 314 -15.13 20.38 -8.63
N SER A 315 -14.88 20.99 -9.78
CA SER A 315 -13.83 20.57 -10.71
C SER A 315 -12.87 21.73 -10.87
N PHE A 316 -11.57 21.48 -10.72
CA PHE A 316 -10.51 22.50 -10.85
C PHE A 316 -10.49 23.06 -12.28
N PRO A 317 -10.95 24.31 -12.53
CA PRO A 317 -11.01 24.86 -13.89
C PRO A 317 -9.63 25.32 -14.33
N SER A 318 -8.91 26.04 -13.47
CA SER A 318 -7.59 26.62 -13.75
C SER A 318 -6.45 25.60 -13.84
N VAL A 319 -6.64 24.38 -13.34
CA VAL A 319 -5.61 23.31 -13.35
C VAL A 319 -5.85 22.32 -14.50
N LYS A 320 -7.02 22.33 -15.15
CA LYS A 320 -7.26 21.53 -16.36
C LYS A 320 -6.52 22.08 -17.58
N ASP A 321 -6.24 23.38 -17.59
CA ASP A 321 -5.50 24.05 -18.67
C ASP A 321 -3.97 23.94 -18.50
N ALA A 322 -3.48 23.70 -17.27
CA ALA A 322 -2.08 23.41 -16.95
C ALA A 322 -1.83 21.88 -16.98
N SER A 323 -1.44 21.39 -18.15
CA SER A 323 -1.65 20.03 -18.64
C SER A 323 -0.80 18.88 -18.07
N SER A 324 -0.19 19.01 -16.89
CA SER A 324 0.69 17.97 -16.32
C SER A 324 0.06 17.11 -15.20
N LEU A 325 -1.03 17.55 -14.56
CA LEU A 325 -1.73 16.82 -13.47
C LEU A 325 -3.11 16.33 -13.94
N LYS A 326 -3.15 15.29 -14.78
CA LYS A 326 -4.38 14.91 -15.53
C LYS A 326 -5.45 14.13 -14.75
N GLU A 327 -5.19 13.68 -13.53
CA GLU A 327 -6.14 12.85 -12.76
C GLU A 327 -6.58 13.54 -11.46
N PHE A 328 -7.42 14.57 -11.58
CA PHE A 328 -8.15 15.09 -10.43
C PHE A 328 -9.51 14.40 -10.29
N PRO A 329 -9.80 13.75 -9.16
CA PRO A 329 -11.12 13.19 -8.92
C PRO A 329 -12.14 14.30 -8.65
N ASP A 330 -13.34 14.18 -9.21
CA ASP A 330 -14.43 15.14 -8.98
C ASP A 330 -14.82 15.16 -7.49
N LEU A 331 -14.62 16.30 -6.83
CA LEU A 331 -14.93 16.48 -5.42
C LEU A 331 -16.41 16.79 -5.24
N ARG A 332 -17.02 16.28 -4.15
CA ARG A 332 -18.46 16.35 -3.90
C ARG A 332 -18.81 16.97 -2.55
N ASN A 333 -20.03 17.51 -2.47
CA ASN A 333 -20.74 17.93 -1.26
C ASN A 333 -20.03 19.04 -0.44
N ASP A 334 -19.92 18.92 0.88
CA ASP A 334 -19.42 20.00 1.76
C ASP A 334 -17.98 20.43 1.39
N LEU A 335 -17.11 19.50 0.97
CA LEU A 335 -15.76 19.84 0.51
C LEU A 335 -15.78 20.68 -0.77
N ALA A 336 -16.64 20.31 -1.74
CA ALA A 336 -16.82 21.09 -2.95
C ALA A 336 -17.34 22.51 -2.65
N PHE A 337 -18.29 22.63 -1.73
CA PHE A 337 -18.81 23.92 -1.29
C PHE A 337 -17.73 24.80 -0.64
N LEU A 338 -16.92 24.25 0.28
CA LEU A 338 -15.82 24.98 0.92
C LEU A 338 -14.77 25.45 -0.09
N LEU A 339 -14.47 24.62 -1.11
CA LEU A 339 -13.54 24.99 -2.17
C LEU A 339 -14.08 26.08 -3.08
N HIS A 340 -15.37 26.06 -3.42
CA HIS A 340 -16.03 27.17 -4.13
C HIS A 340 -15.96 28.47 -3.32
N MET A 341 -16.20 28.40 -2.00
CA MET A 341 -16.09 29.59 -1.13
C MET A 341 -14.66 30.13 -1.06
N LEU A 342 -13.66 29.23 -1.05
CA LEU A 342 -12.25 29.60 -1.06
C LEU A 342 -11.80 30.16 -2.42
N ASP A 343 -12.29 29.61 -3.52
CA ASP A 343 -12.00 30.06 -4.89
C ASP A 343 -12.49 31.50 -5.13
N GLN A 344 -13.64 31.86 -4.55
CA GLN A 344 -14.15 33.24 -4.57
C GLN A 344 -13.31 34.22 -3.73
N TYR A 345 -12.49 33.72 -2.80
CA TYR A 345 -11.58 34.53 -2.00
C TYR A 345 -10.20 34.65 -2.65
N ASP A 346 -9.53 33.52 -2.91
CA ASP A 346 -8.21 33.46 -3.57
C ASP A 346 -8.01 32.10 -4.30
N PRO A 347 -7.91 32.09 -5.64
CA PRO A 347 -7.71 30.87 -6.41
C PRO A 347 -6.34 30.20 -6.16
N LEU A 348 -5.33 30.94 -5.68
CA LEU A 348 -3.99 30.37 -5.41
C LEU A 348 -4.01 29.36 -4.25
N LEU A 349 -4.89 29.58 -3.27
CA LEU A 349 -5.05 28.66 -2.13
C LEU A 349 -5.62 27.31 -2.59
N VAL A 350 -6.53 27.34 -3.56
CA VAL A 350 -7.12 26.14 -4.18
C VAL A 350 -6.06 25.40 -4.99
N GLN A 351 -5.20 26.10 -5.74
CA GLN A 351 -4.09 25.50 -6.48
C GLN A 351 -3.05 24.82 -5.57
N ARG A 352 -2.72 25.43 -4.42
CA ARG A 352 -1.80 24.80 -3.46
C ARG A 352 -2.39 23.55 -2.82
N LEU A 353 -3.68 23.57 -2.51
CA LEU A 353 -4.38 22.41 -1.96
C LEU A 353 -4.55 21.29 -2.99
N SER A 354 -4.69 21.62 -4.28
CA SER A 354 -4.87 20.63 -5.35
C SER A 354 -3.67 19.68 -5.46
N VAL A 355 -2.46 20.15 -5.18
CA VAL A 355 -1.25 19.32 -5.09
C VAL A 355 -1.47 18.17 -4.10
N PHE A 356 -1.97 18.43 -2.89
CA PHE A 356 -2.19 17.36 -1.91
C PHE A 356 -3.41 16.47 -2.20
N LEU A 357 -4.28 16.88 -3.13
CA LEU A 357 -5.45 16.11 -3.56
C LEU A 357 -5.13 15.19 -4.75
N SER A 358 -4.00 15.41 -5.44
CA SER A 358 -3.57 14.59 -6.56
C SER A 358 -2.81 13.34 -6.10
N PRO A 359 -3.14 12.14 -6.60
CA PRO A 359 -2.37 10.92 -6.31
C PRO A 359 -0.99 10.92 -7.00
N LEU A 360 -0.83 11.66 -8.11
CA LEU A 360 0.41 11.67 -8.89
C LEU A 360 1.56 12.41 -8.17
N SER A 361 1.24 13.39 -7.33
CA SER A 361 2.23 14.13 -6.54
C SER A 361 2.71 13.39 -5.29
N GLU A 362 2.09 12.29 -4.87
CA GLU A 362 2.58 11.48 -3.75
C GLU A 362 3.74 10.56 -4.17
N HIS A 363 3.73 10.14 -5.45
CA HIS A 363 4.67 9.18 -6.03
C HIS A 363 6.14 9.64 -5.99
N PRO A 364 6.53 10.86 -6.43
CA PRO A 364 7.91 11.32 -6.36
C PRO A 364 8.43 11.45 -4.92
N LEU A 365 7.56 11.85 -3.98
CA LEU A 365 7.91 11.88 -2.55
C LEU A 365 8.13 10.46 -1.97
N GLY A 366 7.40 9.49 -2.52
CA GLY A 366 7.67 8.06 -2.39
C GLY A 366 9.12 7.68 -2.71
N GLU A 367 9.56 8.10 -3.90
CA GLU A 367 10.86 7.76 -4.50
C GLU A 367 12.02 8.42 -3.76
N ASP A 368 11.97 9.74 -3.53
CA ASP A 368 13.03 10.48 -2.83
C ASP A 368 13.29 9.92 -1.42
N SER A 369 12.22 9.55 -0.70
CA SER A 369 12.33 8.94 0.62
C SER A 369 12.91 7.52 0.56
N LEU A 370 12.59 6.76 -0.49
CA LEU A 370 13.13 5.41 -0.67
C LEU A 370 14.64 5.50 -0.93
N GLU A 371 15.07 6.37 -1.85
CA GLU A 371 16.48 6.53 -2.21
C GLU A 371 17.35 7.00 -1.03
N ARG A 372 16.82 7.88 -0.18
CA ARG A 372 17.54 8.30 1.04
C ARG A 372 17.62 7.24 2.12
N SER A 373 16.53 6.49 2.31
CA SER A 373 16.51 5.43 3.33
C SER A 373 17.35 4.22 2.90
N TRP A 374 17.43 3.98 1.58
CA TRP A 374 18.17 2.89 0.96
C TRP A 374 19.33 3.40 0.11
N GLY A 375 20.18 4.24 0.72
CA GLY A 375 21.42 4.70 0.11
C GLY A 375 22.47 3.59 -0.05
N GLU A 376 23.51 3.86 -0.81
CA GLU A 376 24.55 2.88 -1.16
C GLU A 376 25.23 2.25 0.08
N GLU A 377 25.52 3.03 1.13
CA GLU A 377 26.15 2.52 2.36
C GLU A 377 25.25 1.53 3.10
N GLN A 378 23.95 1.84 3.22
CA GLN A 378 22.98 0.97 3.89
C GLN A 378 22.78 -0.33 3.11
N LEU A 379 22.72 -0.24 1.78
CA LEU A 379 22.63 -1.41 0.93
C LEU A 379 23.88 -2.29 1.03
N ARG A 380 25.09 -1.69 1.02
CA ARG A 380 26.36 -2.43 1.23
C ARG A 380 26.40 -3.14 2.58
N ALA A 381 25.86 -2.53 3.63
CA ALA A 381 25.79 -3.16 4.96
C ALA A 381 24.86 -4.38 5.01
N GLN A 382 23.89 -4.47 4.11
CA GLN A 382 22.97 -5.61 4.01
C GLN A 382 23.41 -6.70 3.02
N VAL A 383 24.53 -6.50 2.31
CA VAL A 383 25.09 -7.53 1.44
C VAL A 383 25.72 -8.62 2.30
N THR A 384 25.18 -9.83 2.19
CA THR A 384 25.73 -11.03 2.82
C THR A 384 26.58 -11.80 1.83
N VAL A 385 27.69 -12.37 2.26
CA VAL A 385 28.54 -13.23 1.41
C VAL A 385 28.31 -14.68 1.81
N ASP A 386 27.89 -15.50 0.85
CA ASP A 386 27.68 -16.93 1.05
C ASP A 386 29.03 -17.67 1.23
N THR A 387 29.00 -18.91 1.72
CA THR A 387 30.21 -19.73 1.97
C THR A 387 31.07 -19.97 0.72
N GLU A 388 30.49 -19.79 -0.47
CA GLU A 388 31.14 -19.92 -1.77
C GLU A 388 31.75 -18.59 -2.27
N GLY A 389 31.62 -17.50 -1.51
CA GLY A 389 32.12 -16.17 -1.86
C GLY A 389 31.13 -15.31 -2.67
N SER A 390 29.92 -15.81 -2.93
CA SER A 390 28.88 -15.11 -3.68
C SER A 390 28.21 -14.02 -2.84
N SER A 391 28.21 -12.78 -3.33
CA SER A 391 27.54 -11.65 -2.67
C SER A 391 26.04 -11.64 -2.99
N ARG A 392 25.23 -11.59 -1.94
CA ARG A 392 23.77 -11.66 -1.99
C ARG A 392 23.15 -10.44 -1.31
N LEU A 393 22.18 -9.82 -1.97
CA LEU A 393 21.36 -8.75 -1.42
C LEU A 393 19.90 -9.20 -1.40
N THR A 394 19.25 -9.04 -0.25
CA THR A 394 17.82 -9.37 -0.08
C THR A 394 17.03 -8.12 0.27
N LEU A 395 16.04 -7.77 -0.55
CA LEU A 395 15.13 -6.66 -0.33
C LEU A 395 13.71 -7.16 -0.16
N VAL A 396 13.03 -6.72 0.90
CA VAL A 396 11.73 -7.24 1.31
C VAL A 396 10.72 -6.09 1.48
N ALA A 397 9.52 -6.26 0.92
CA ALA A 397 8.36 -5.40 1.10
C ALA A 397 8.60 -3.91 0.76
N LEU A 398 9.45 -3.65 -0.23
CA LEU A 398 9.65 -2.29 -0.76
C LEU A 398 8.64 -1.98 -1.87
N PRO A 399 8.17 -0.72 -2.00
CA PRO A 399 7.24 -0.35 -3.07
C PRO A 399 7.88 -0.47 -4.47
N ARG A 400 9.18 -0.13 -4.58
CA ARG A 400 10.03 -0.19 -5.78
C ARG A 400 11.46 -0.60 -5.41
N ILE A 401 12.27 -0.87 -6.43
CA ILE A 401 13.72 -1.13 -6.28
C ILE A 401 14.45 0.22 -6.15
N PRO A 402 15.27 0.44 -5.10
CA PRO A 402 16.09 1.64 -4.98
C PRO A 402 17.13 1.74 -6.11
N SER A 403 17.32 2.93 -6.68
CA SER A 403 18.29 3.17 -7.76
C SER A 403 19.74 2.85 -7.35
N ALA A 404 20.08 3.07 -6.08
CA ALA A 404 21.38 2.72 -5.50
C ALA A 404 21.72 1.22 -5.57
N VAL A 405 20.75 0.32 -5.78
CA VAL A 405 21.05 -1.10 -6.02
C VAL A 405 21.87 -1.28 -7.30
N TYR A 406 21.65 -0.43 -8.30
CA TYR A 406 22.34 -0.50 -9.59
C TYR A 406 23.78 0.01 -9.54
N THR A 407 24.20 0.69 -8.47
CA THR A 407 25.60 1.11 -8.28
C THR A 407 26.49 -0.01 -7.70
N LEU A 408 25.88 -1.09 -7.18
CA LEU A 408 26.59 -2.21 -6.58
C LEU A 408 27.18 -3.13 -7.67
N SER A 409 28.39 -2.80 -8.12
CA SER A 409 29.11 -3.50 -9.19
C SER A 409 29.48 -4.97 -8.88
N HIS A 410 29.54 -5.34 -7.60
CA HIS A 410 30.02 -6.66 -7.16
C HIS A 410 28.91 -7.59 -6.70
N LEU A 411 27.64 -7.32 -6.99
CA LEU A 411 26.51 -8.14 -6.56
C LEU A 411 26.33 -9.36 -7.47
N HIS A 412 26.33 -10.59 -6.92
CA HIS A 412 26.12 -11.81 -7.70
C HIS A 412 24.65 -12.27 -7.66
N VAL A 413 23.97 -12.12 -6.51
CA VAL A 413 22.59 -12.59 -6.33
C VAL A 413 21.71 -11.44 -5.82
N LEU A 414 20.61 -11.14 -6.54
CA LEU A 414 19.60 -10.18 -6.12
C LEU A 414 18.29 -10.90 -5.79
N ARG A 415 17.93 -10.92 -4.52
CA ARG A 415 16.68 -11.49 -4.01
C ARG A 415 15.69 -10.38 -3.67
N LEU A 416 14.54 -10.40 -4.33
CA LEU A 416 13.45 -9.44 -4.14
C LEU A 416 12.21 -10.17 -3.64
N GLU A 417 11.60 -9.68 -2.57
CA GLU A 417 10.40 -10.27 -1.97
C GLU A 417 9.30 -9.22 -1.80
N LEU A 418 8.10 -9.53 -2.28
CA LEU A 418 6.89 -8.72 -2.12
C LEU A 418 7.01 -7.28 -2.65
N ILE A 419 7.71 -7.09 -3.78
CA ILE A 419 7.86 -5.78 -4.43
C ILE A 419 6.77 -5.58 -5.50
N THR A 420 5.99 -4.51 -5.36
CA THR A 420 4.81 -4.23 -6.20
C THR A 420 5.12 -3.59 -7.56
N ASP A 421 6.21 -2.84 -7.71
CA ASP A 421 6.59 -2.23 -8.99
C ASP A 421 8.12 -2.36 -9.19
N ALA A 422 8.57 -3.59 -9.40
CA ALA A 422 9.98 -3.89 -9.65
C ALA A 422 10.34 -3.53 -11.09
N ARG A 423 10.95 -2.35 -11.31
CA ARG A 423 11.42 -1.91 -12.63
C ARG A 423 12.90 -2.14 -12.77
N PHE A 424 13.31 -2.94 -13.76
CA PHE A 424 14.72 -3.20 -14.02
C PHE A 424 15.30 -2.30 -15.12
N THR A 425 16.50 -1.76 -14.86
CA THR A 425 17.28 -0.93 -15.77
C THR A 425 18.46 -1.70 -16.38
N ALA A 426 19.11 -1.14 -17.39
CA ALA A 426 20.17 -1.81 -18.17
C ALA A 426 21.48 -2.03 -17.39
N GLN A 427 21.59 -1.49 -16.17
CA GLN A 427 22.81 -1.52 -15.35
C GLN A 427 23.00 -2.85 -14.59
N LEU A 428 21.95 -3.66 -14.44
CA LEU A 428 22.08 -5.02 -13.90
C LEU A 428 22.73 -5.93 -14.95
N SER A 429 24.01 -6.24 -14.78
CA SER A 429 24.73 -7.17 -15.64
C SER A 429 25.37 -8.28 -14.83
N ASN A 430 25.19 -9.54 -15.27
CA ASN A 430 25.76 -10.76 -14.69
C ASN A 430 25.29 -11.09 -13.25
N ILE A 431 23.98 -11.07 -13.00
CA ILE A 431 23.39 -11.29 -11.67
C ILE A 431 22.37 -12.44 -11.74
N GLU A 432 22.34 -13.30 -10.72
CA GLU A 432 21.26 -14.25 -10.49
C GLU A 432 20.05 -13.53 -9.87
N LEU A 433 18.90 -13.63 -10.52
CA LEU A 433 17.72 -12.86 -10.11
C LEU A 433 16.69 -13.76 -9.44
N HIS A 434 16.36 -13.48 -8.18
CA HIS A 434 15.32 -14.21 -7.45
C HIS A 434 14.13 -13.29 -7.14
N LEU A 435 12.98 -13.57 -7.75
CA LEU A 435 11.76 -12.80 -7.60
C LEU A 435 10.74 -13.61 -6.82
N TYR A 436 10.40 -13.16 -5.61
CA TYR A 436 9.38 -13.77 -4.77
C TYR A 436 8.14 -12.91 -4.68
N HIS A 437 7.07 -13.32 -5.37
CA HIS A 437 5.77 -12.65 -5.37
C HIS A 437 5.86 -11.17 -5.79
N CYS A 438 6.68 -10.89 -6.80
CA CYS A 438 6.93 -9.53 -7.30
C CYS A 438 6.28 -9.31 -8.68
N SER A 439 5.77 -8.10 -8.93
CA SER A 439 5.41 -7.64 -10.28
C SER A 439 6.61 -6.94 -10.92
N ALA A 440 7.23 -7.62 -11.87
CA ALA A 440 8.45 -7.15 -12.54
C ALA A 440 8.19 -6.62 -13.95
N ALA A 441 8.60 -5.38 -14.20
CA ALA A 441 8.66 -4.77 -15.52
C ALA A 441 10.12 -4.45 -15.89
N ILE A 442 10.43 -4.53 -17.18
CA ILE A 442 11.76 -4.17 -17.70
C ILE A 442 11.63 -2.86 -18.47
N ALA A 443 12.54 -1.91 -18.23
CA ALA A 443 12.61 -0.68 -19.01
C ALA A 443 12.99 -0.99 -20.48
N PRO A 444 12.46 -0.27 -21.48
CA PRO A 444 12.62 -0.62 -22.90
C PRO A 444 14.08 -0.71 -23.38
N GLY A 445 15.03 0.01 -22.75
CA GLY A 445 16.46 -0.10 -23.04
C GLY A 445 17.22 -1.21 -22.29
N ALA A 446 16.60 -1.82 -21.26
CA ALA A 446 17.23 -2.82 -20.39
C ALA A 446 17.03 -4.27 -20.85
N LEU A 447 16.01 -4.51 -21.68
CA LEU A 447 15.64 -5.85 -22.13
C LEU A 447 16.76 -6.50 -22.94
N SER A 448 17.46 -5.74 -23.79
CA SER A 448 18.55 -6.26 -24.62
C SER A 448 19.73 -6.76 -23.77
N VAL A 449 20.06 -6.04 -22.69
CA VAL A 449 21.15 -6.43 -21.79
C VAL A 449 20.77 -7.68 -20.99
N LEU A 450 19.57 -7.70 -20.41
CA LEU A 450 19.11 -8.83 -19.61
C LEU A 450 18.87 -10.09 -20.45
N GLN A 451 18.43 -9.93 -21.71
CA GLN A 451 18.17 -11.03 -22.62
C GLN A 451 19.40 -11.93 -22.86
N ASP A 452 20.59 -11.33 -22.89
CA ASP A 452 21.84 -12.05 -23.18
C ASP A 452 22.67 -12.37 -21.93
N ARG A 453 22.51 -11.60 -20.84
CA ARG A 453 23.37 -11.68 -19.64
C ARG A 453 22.76 -12.41 -18.45
N LEU A 454 21.44 -12.62 -18.41
CA LEU A 454 20.78 -13.29 -17.30
C LEU A 454 20.86 -14.81 -17.45
N GLU A 455 21.66 -15.47 -16.62
CA GLU A 455 21.88 -16.92 -16.69
C GLU A 455 20.95 -17.72 -15.78
N VAL A 456 20.65 -17.20 -14.58
CA VAL A 456 19.85 -17.88 -13.55
C VAL A 456 18.69 -16.99 -13.12
N LEU A 457 17.48 -17.57 -13.12
CA LEU A 457 16.25 -16.89 -12.72
C LEU A 457 15.41 -17.78 -11.81
N HIS A 458 15.08 -17.27 -10.63
CA HIS A 458 14.13 -17.87 -9.71
C HIS A 458 12.86 -17.03 -9.65
N LEU A 459 11.71 -17.66 -9.89
CA LEU A 459 10.40 -17.03 -9.83
C LEU A 459 9.52 -17.80 -8.85
N THR A 460 8.97 -17.11 -7.86
CA THR A 460 7.88 -17.64 -7.04
C THR A 460 6.65 -16.74 -7.18
N PHE A 461 5.50 -17.35 -7.43
CA PHE A 461 4.27 -16.62 -7.70
C PHE A 461 3.05 -17.40 -7.22
N SER A 462 2.01 -16.66 -6.84
CA SER A 462 0.73 -17.23 -6.42
C SER A 462 -0.18 -17.51 -7.62
N HIS A 463 -0.22 -16.55 -8.55
CA HIS A 463 -1.06 -16.61 -9.74
C HIS A 463 -0.23 -16.50 -11.02
N PRO A 464 -0.62 -17.18 -12.11
CA PRO A 464 0.11 -17.15 -13.38
C PRO A 464 0.13 -15.75 -14.02
N SER A 465 -0.77 -14.84 -13.63
CA SER A 465 -0.77 -13.44 -14.08
C SER A 465 0.41 -12.63 -13.56
N GLN A 466 1.04 -13.05 -12.45
CA GLN A 466 2.21 -12.40 -11.88
C GLN A 466 3.49 -12.77 -12.66
N LEU A 467 3.45 -13.77 -13.53
CA LEU A 467 4.60 -14.20 -14.29
C LEU A 467 4.98 -13.12 -15.33
N PRO A 468 6.20 -12.57 -15.28
CA PRO A 468 6.56 -11.48 -16.17
C PRO A 468 6.66 -11.95 -17.63
N ARG A 469 6.02 -11.20 -18.53
CA ARG A 469 5.99 -11.59 -19.95
C ARG A 469 7.37 -11.63 -20.58
N TRP A 470 8.32 -10.81 -20.16
CA TRP A 470 9.67 -10.79 -20.75
C TRP A 470 10.50 -12.05 -20.48
N VAL A 471 10.10 -12.93 -19.55
CA VAL A 471 10.85 -14.15 -19.20
C VAL A 471 11.03 -15.08 -20.41
N HIS A 472 10.01 -15.20 -21.27
CA HIS A 472 10.12 -16.02 -22.47
C HIS A 472 11.10 -15.44 -23.50
N CYS A 473 11.55 -14.19 -23.36
CA CYS A 473 12.49 -13.57 -24.28
C CYS A 473 13.95 -13.79 -23.90
N LEU A 474 14.27 -14.36 -22.73
CA LEU A 474 15.65 -14.45 -22.23
C LEU A 474 16.46 -15.52 -22.96
N ARG A 475 17.30 -15.11 -23.92
CA ARG A 475 18.06 -16.04 -24.77
C ARG A 475 19.24 -16.66 -24.04
N GLY A 476 19.88 -15.91 -23.14
CA GLY A 476 21.04 -16.35 -22.36
C GLY A 476 20.70 -17.22 -21.14
N LEU A 477 19.41 -17.44 -20.85
CA LEU A 477 18.99 -18.14 -19.64
C LEU A 477 19.39 -19.63 -19.67
N GLN A 478 20.17 -20.05 -18.67
CA GLN A 478 20.66 -21.41 -18.51
C GLN A 478 19.88 -22.20 -17.45
N GLN A 479 19.46 -21.54 -16.38
CA GLN A 479 18.74 -22.15 -15.27
C GLN A 479 17.46 -21.38 -14.95
N LEU A 480 16.33 -22.10 -14.88
CA LEU A 480 15.04 -21.52 -14.55
C LEU A 480 14.39 -22.30 -13.41
N HIS A 481 14.09 -21.60 -12.33
CA HIS A 481 13.39 -22.14 -11.17
C HIS A 481 12.00 -21.49 -11.09
N LEU A 482 10.97 -22.31 -11.09
CA LEU A 482 9.58 -21.88 -11.03
C LEU A 482 8.93 -22.48 -9.79
N SER A 483 8.33 -21.64 -8.97
CA SER A 483 7.52 -22.06 -7.82
C SER A 483 6.15 -21.39 -7.88
N GLY A 484 5.09 -22.18 -7.82
CA GLY A 484 3.72 -21.66 -7.84
C GLY A 484 2.79 -22.39 -8.80
N HIS A 485 1.56 -21.89 -8.95
CA HIS A 485 0.56 -22.51 -9.81
C HIS A 485 0.79 -22.18 -11.29
N LEU A 486 1.30 -23.16 -12.04
CA LEU A 486 1.69 -23.02 -13.46
C LEU A 486 0.55 -23.19 -14.47
N TYR A 487 -0.64 -23.59 -14.01
CA TYR A 487 -1.82 -23.72 -14.86
C TYR A 487 -2.86 -22.67 -14.47
N SER A 488 -3.35 -21.94 -15.47
CA SER A 488 -4.49 -21.03 -15.30
C SER A 488 -5.80 -21.82 -15.22
N GLU A 489 -6.65 -21.49 -14.25
CA GLU A 489 -8.01 -22.00 -14.15
C GLU A 489 -8.90 -21.33 -15.23
N GLY A 490 -8.78 -21.81 -16.47
CA GLY A 490 -9.56 -21.35 -17.62
C GLY A 490 -9.81 -22.45 -18.66
N VAL A 491 -10.65 -22.17 -19.65
CA VAL A 491 -11.16 -23.12 -20.67
C VAL A 491 -10.03 -23.79 -21.47
N ALA A 492 -8.91 -23.11 -21.66
CA ALA A 492 -7.65 -23.71 -22.08
C ALA A 492 -6.72 -23.73 -20.87
N ARG A 493 -6.47 -24.92 -20.29
CA ARG A 493 -5.41 -25.15 -19.28
C ARG A 493 -4.04 -24.90 -19.91
N SER A 494 -3.72 -23.64 -20.23
CA SER A 494 -2.50 -23.22 -20.90
C SER A 494 -1.38 -23.10 -19.88
N TRP A 495 -0.21 -23.59 -20.27
CA TRP A 495 1.05 -23.40 -19.57
C TRP A 495 1.35 -21.90 -19.37
N ALA A 496 1.64 -21.49 -18.14
CA ALA A 496 1.78 -20.06 -17.78
C ALA A 496 2.90 -19.32 -18.53
N LEU A 497 3.97 -20.01 -18.92
CA LEU A 497 5.10 -19.42 -19.65
C LEU A 497 4.90 -19.37 -21.17
N GLY A 498 3.87 -20.02 -21.72
CA GLY A 498 3.63 -20.09 -23.16
C GLY A 498 4.75 -20.82 -23.93
N SER A 499 5.18 -20.26 -25.07
CA SER A 499 6.22 -20.89 -25.92
C SER A 499 7.61 -20.73 -25.30
N LEU A 500 8.36 -21.83 -25.18
CA LEU A 500 9.74 -21.85 -24.66
C LEU A 500 10.79 -21.77 -25.78
N ARG A 501 10.37 -21.65 -27.04
CA ARG A 501 11.24 -21.64 -28.23
C ARG A 501 12.44 -20.70 -28.13
N GLN A 502 12.32 -19.55 -27.48
CA GLN A 502 13.40 -18.55 -27.45
C GLN A 502 14.47 -18.86 -26.37
N LEU A 503 14.20 -19.77 -25.44
CA LEU A 503 15.11 -20.17 -24.35
C LEU A 503 16.12 -21.24 -24.81
N HIS A 504 16.89 -20.94 -25.86
CA HIS A 504 17.75 -21.92 -26.53
C HIS A 504 18.93 -22.42 -25.68
N HIS A 505 19.30 -21.72 -24.60
CA HIS A 505 20.41 -22.12 -23.73
C HIS A 505 19.95 -22.77 -22.42
N LEU A 506 18.65 -23.02 -22.25
CA LEU A 506 18.10 -23.59 -21.03
C LEU A 506 18.60 -25.03 -20.85
N ARG A 507 19.34 -25.25 -19.76
CA ARG A 507 19.95 -26.53 -19.38
C ARG A 507 19.29 -27.14 -18.15
N VAL A 508 18.91 -26.31 -17.18
CA VAL A 508 18.31 -26.74 -15.92
C VAL A 508 16.94 -26.11 -15.78
N LEU A 509 15.94 -26.95 -15.55
CA LEU A 509 14.58 -26.50 -15.24
C LEU A 509 14.13 -27.16 -13.94
N VAL A 510 13.81 -26.33 -12.96
CA VAL A 510 13.30 -26.76 -11.66
C VAL A 510 11.90 -26.23 -11.48
N ILE A 511 10.96 -27.11 -11.15
CA ILE A 511 9.55 -26.79 -11.00
C ILE A 511 9.06 -27.27 -9.63
N TYR A 512 8.57 -26.33 -8.82
CA TYR A 512 7.82 -26.54 -7.59
C TYR A 512 6.37 -26.16 -7.85
N SER A 513 5.48 -27.13 -8.06
CA SER A 513 4.10 -26.84 -8.45
C SER A 513 3.16 -28.02 -8.21
N MET A 514 1.87 -27.84 -8.49
CA MET A 514 0.82 -28.87 -8.40
C MET A 514 0.43 -29.38 -9.79
N LEU A 515 1.40 -29.97 -10.52
CA LEU A 515 1.22 -30.44 -11.90
C LEU A 515 0.43 -31.75 -11.97
N GLN A 516 -0.65 -31.76 -12.75
CA GLN A 516 -1.33 -33.01 -13.15
C GLN A 516 -0.69 -33.67 -14.38
N ARG A 517 -0.03 -32.87 -15.22
CA ARG A 517 0.61 -33.30 -16.47
C ARG A 517 1.91 -32.53 -16.69
N ILE A 518 2.87 -33.17 -17.35
CA ILE A 518 4.08 -32.47 -17.80
C ILE A 518 3.70 -31.62 -19.02
N PRO A 519 4.06 -30.32 -19.06
CA PRO A 519 3.76 -29.44 -20.19
C PRO A 519 4.36 -29.97 -21.50
N GLY A 520 3.57 -29.93 -22.58
CA GLY A 520 4.03 -30.37 -23.91
C GLY A 520 5.01 -29.39 -24.55
N GLU A 521 5.00 -28.15 -24.08
CA GLU A 521 5.85 -27.03 -24.47
C GLU A 521 7.31 -27.27 -24.11
N LEU A 522 7.61 -28.10 -23.11
CA LEU A 522 8.99 -28.51 -22.77
C LEU A 522 9.69 -29.21 -23.95
N CYS A 523 8.92 -29.78 -24.87
CA CYS A 523 9.49 -30.43 -26.04
C CYS A 523 10.20 -29.44 -26.98
N GLU A 524 9.92 -28.14 -26.88
CA GLU A 524 10.58 -27.09 -27.66
C GLU A 524 12.03 -26.87 -27.23
N VAL A 525 12.37 -27.20 -25.98
CA VAL A 525 13.73 -27.10 -25.40
C VAL A 525 14.36 -28.48 -25.14
N ALA A 526 13.79 -29.54 -25.73
CA ALA A 526 14.19 -30.93 -25.50
C ALA A 526 15.66 -31.23 -25.82
N SER A 527 16.24 -30.51 -26.79
CA SER A 527 17.62 -30.72 -27.26
C SER A 527 18.67 -30.08 -26.35
N THR A 528 18.29 -29.08 -25.55
CA THR A 528 19.22 -28.28 -24.73
C THR A 528 19.10 -28.62 -23.25
N LEU A 529 17.91 -29.07 -22.82
CA LEU A 529 17.63 -29.40 -21.43
C LEU A 529 18.39 -30.65 -20.99
N VAL A 530 19.22 -30.49 -19.95
CA VAL A 530 20.09 -31.54 -19.39
C VAL A 530 19.51 -32.08 -18.09
N ARG A 531 18.99 -31.20 -17.24
CA ARG A 531 18.42 -31.54 -15.93
C ARG A 531 16.99 -31.04 -15.81
N LEU A 532 16.09 -31.94 -15.41
CA LEU A 532 14.69 -31.62 -15.11
C LEU A 532 14.37 -32.06 -13.68
N GLU A 533 13.97 -31.11 -12.85
CA GLU A 533 13.53 -31.34 -11.48
C GLU A 533 12.08 -30.92 -11.31
N ILE A 534 11.24 -31.83 -10.83
CA ILE A 534 9.83 -31.57 -10.54
C ILE A 534 9.54 -32.02 -9.11
N HIS A 535 9.19 -31.06 -8.27
CA HIS A 535 8.68 -31.26 -6.92
C HIS A 535 7.19 -30.96 -6.94
N ASN A 536 6.36 -32.00 -6.81
CA ASN A 536 4.94 -31.89 -7.17
C ASN A 536 3.99 -31.73 -5.99
N GLU A 537 4.50 -31.40 -4.80
CA GLU A 537 3.74 -31.12 -3.57
C GLU A 537 2.63 -32.15 -3.27
N GLY A 538 2.84 -33.41 -3.66
CA GLY A 538 1.89 -34.48 -3.45
C GLY A 538 0.73 -34.52 -4.45
N THR A 539 0.79 -33.86 -5.61
CA THR A 539 -0.21 -34.03 -6.67
C THR A 539 0.11 -35.25 -7.55
N ARG A 540 -0.90 -35.99 -8.00
CA ARG A 540 -0.70 -37.14 -8.88
C ARG A 540 -0.39 -36.70 -10.31
N LEU A 541 0.79 -37.10 -10.81
CA LEU A 541 1.19 -36.86 -12.18
C LEU A 541 0.63 -37.93 -13.14
N LEU A 542 -0.44 -37.60 -13.86
CA LEU A 542 -1.22 -38.54 -14.69
C LEU A 542 -0.64 -38.74 -16.11
N ALA A 543 -0.14 -37.68 -16.75
CA ALA A 543 0.32 -37.71 -18.14
C ALA A 543 1.84 -37.48 -18.24
N GLN A 544 2.57 -38.59 -18.33
CA GLN A 544 4.04 -38.64 -18.42
C GLN A 544 4.53 -38.77 -19.87
N SER A 545 3.63 -38.75 -20.86
CA SER A 545 3.99 -38.85 -22.29
C SER A 545 4.91 -37.71 -22.75
N GLY A 546 4.85 -36.55 -22.10
CA GLY A 546 5.75 -35.42 -22.38
C GLY A 546 7.23 -35.74 -22.19
N LEU A 547 7.58 -36.58 -21.21
CA LEU A 547 8.97 -37.01 -20.98
C LEU A 547 9.58 -37.75 -22.17
N LYS A 548 8.78 -38.51 -22.94
CA LYS A 548 9.27 -39.29 -24.09
C LYS A 548 9.98 -38.44 -25.13
N ARG A 549 9.63 -37.15 -25.21
CA ARG A 549 10.16 -36.21 -26.20
C ARG A 549 11.43 -35.50 -25.74
N LEU A 550 11.82 -35.64 -24.47
CA LEU A 550 12.96 -34.95 -23.85
C LEU A 550 14.24 -35.79 -23.90
N PHE A 551 14.62 -36.27 -25.09
CA PHE A 551 15.73 -37.22 -25.28
C PHE A 551 17.12 -36.70 -24.85
N GLY A 552 17.29 -35.38 -24.65
CA GLY A 552 18.55 -34.77 -24.21
C GLY A 552 18.85 -34.89 -22.71
N LEU A 553 17.88 -35.30 -21.89
CA LEU A 553 18.01 -35.30 -20.43
C LEU A 553 19.05 -36.32 -19.94
N THR A 554 19.97 -35.85 -19.09
CA THR A 554 20.92 -36.69 -18.36
C THR A 554 20.51 -36.89 -16.91
N GLU A 555 19.75 -35.96 -16.34
CA GLU A 555 19.31 -36.00 -14.95
C GLU A 555 17.82 -35.70 -14.83
N VAL A 556 17.09 -36.59 -14.18
CA VAL A 556 15.65 -36.44 -13.94
C VAL A 556 15.37 -36.67 -12.47
N LEU A 557 14.72 -35.70 -11.84
CA LEU A 557 14.25 -35.74 -10.47
C LEU A 557 12.74 -35.50 -10.45
N LEU A 558 11.97 -36.48 -9.98
CA LEU A 558 10.52 -36.40 -9.82
C LEU A 558 10.17 -36.74 -8.37
N GLN A 559 10.08 -35.74 -7.51
CA GLN A 559 9.77 -35.90 -6.09
C GLN A 559 8.31 -35.51 -5.81
N ASP A 560 7.70 -36.18 -4.82
CA ASP A 560 6.32 -35.93 -4.38
C ASP A 560 5.26 -35.99 -5.50
N CYS A 561 5.50 -36.80 -6.54
CA CYS A 561 4.63 -36.92 -7.72
C CYS A 561 3.52 -37.97 -7.57
N GLN A 562 3.38 -38.59 -6.40
CA GLN A 562 2.50 -39.74 -6.12
C GLN A 562 2.60 -40.86 -7.17
N LEU A 563 3.79 -41.12 -7.71
CA LEU A 563 3.98 -42.17 -8.72
C LEU A 563 3.80 -43.55 -8.08
N GLU A 564 2.89 -44.37 -8.62
CA GLU A 564 2.64 -45.75 -8.16
C GLU A 564 3.52 -46.79 -8.87
N ARG A 565 3.94 -46.47 -10.10
CA ARG A 565 4.79 -47.30 -10.97
C ARG A 565 5.78 -46.43 -11.74
N LEU A 566 6.83 -47.05 -12.27
CA LEU A 566 7.82 -46.37 -13.10
C LEU A 566 7.19 -45.88 -14.42
N PRO A 567 7.38 -44.60 -14.81
CA PRO A 567 6.90 -44.10 -16.08
C PRO A 567 7.53 -44.84 -17.27
N SER A 568 6.70 -45.43 -18.14
CA SER A 568 7.16 -46.02 -19.42
C SER A 568 7.81 -45.00 -20.36
N ALA A 569 7.68 -43.71 -20.06
CA ALA A 569 8.35 -42.65 -20.79
C ALA A 569 9.86 -42.59 -20.57
N LEU A 570 10.36 -43.12 -19.45
CA LEU A 570 11.79 -43.13 -19.11
C LEU A 570 12.62 -43.97 -20.08
N THR A 571 12.01 -44.96 -20.73
CA THR A 571 12.71 -45.84 -21.69
C THR A 571 13.21 -45.10 -22.94
N ALA A 572 12.68 -43.89 -23.21
CA ALA A 572 13.10 -43.06 -24.34
C ALA A 572 14.31 -42.17 -24.02
N LEU A 573 14.71 -42.04 -22.75
CA LEU A 573 15.75 -41.11 -22.29
C LEU A 573 17.14 -41.76 -22.32
N THR A 574 17.64 -42.14 -23.49
CA THR A 574 18.86 -42.96 -23.62
C THR A 574 20.13 -42.37 -22.99
N ASN A 575 20.19 -41.04 -22.82
CA ASN A 575 21.32 -40.32 -22.22
C ASN A 575 21.23 -40.18 -20.68
N LEU A 576 20.21 -40.77 -20.05
CA LEU A 576 19.98 -40.61 -18.62
C LEU A 576 21.11 -41.23 -17.79
N CYS A 577 21.75 -40.40 -16.96
CA CYS A 577 22.83 -40.75 -16.04
C CYS A 577 22.35 -40.87 -14.60
N SER A 578 21.39 -40.03 -14.20
CA SER A 578 20.83 -39.99 -12.84
C SER A 578 19.31 -39.94 -12.89
N LEU A 579 18.67 -40.87 -12.16
CA LEU A 579 17.23 -40.92 -11.98
C LEU A 579 16.89 -40.87 -10.48
N ASP A 580 16.18 -39.84 -10.07
CA ASP A 580 15.73 -39.63 -8.70
C ASP A 580 14.20 -39.62 -8.66
N LEU A 581 13.62 -40.62 -8.01
CA LEU A 581 12.17 -40.75 -7.78
C LEU A 581 11.88 -40.91 -6.29
N GLN A 582 12.67 -40.27 -5.44
CA GLN A 582 12.45 -40.29 -3.99
C GLN A 582 11.09 -39.68 -3.62
N HIS A 583 10.56 -40.04 -2.44
CA HIS A 583 9.29 -39.50 -1.92
C HIS A 583 8.09 -39.71 -2.87
N ASN A 584 7.96 -40.92 -3.41
CA ASN A 584 6.81 -41.32 -4.22
C ASN A 584 6.04 -42.47 -3.55
N ARG A 585 5.14 -43.13 -4.28
CA ARG A 585 4.33 -44.26 -3.81
C ARG A 585 4.59 -45.52 -4.62
N LEU A 586 5.82 -45.69 -5.13
CA LEU A 586 6.17 -46.82 -5.98
C LEU A 586 6.03 -48.11 -5.18
N ARG A 587 5.19 -49.05 -5.65
CA ARG A 587 4.97 -50.35 -4.99
C ARG A 587 5.73 -51.49 -5.65
N THR A 588 5.79 -51.45 -6.98
CA THR A 588 6.41 -52.47 -7.83
C THR A 588 7.36 -51.80 -8.82
N LEU A 589 8.39 -52.53 -9.23
CA LEU A 589 9.39 -52.05 -10.17
C LEU A 589 9.54 -52.96 -11.41
N GLU A 590 8.48 -53.71 -11.76
CA GLU A 590 8.52 -54.66 -12.88
C GLU A 590 8.94 -54.01 -14.21
N GLU A 591 8.68 -52.72 -14.38
CA GLU A 591 9.06 -51.96 -15.57
C GLU A 591 10.57 -51.68 -15.69
N ILE A 592 11.39 -52.01 -14.69
CA ILE A 592 12.86 -51.89 -14.76
C ILE A 592 13.43 -52.60 -15.99
N GLY A 593 12.81 -53.70 -16.43
CA GLY A 593 13.23 -54.38 -17.67
C GLY A 593 13.21 -53.46 -18.91
N GLY A 594 12.31 -52.48 -18.94
CA GLY A 594 12.23 -51.46 -19.99
C GLY A 594 13.39 -50.46 -19.96
N LEU A 595 14.10 -50.33 -18.84
CA LEU A 595 15.27 -49.45 -18.68
C LEU A 595 16.56 -50.06 -19.26
N SER A 596 16.46 -51.21 -19.94
CA SER A 596 17.58 -51.87 -20.63
C SER A 596 18.35 -50.99 -21.61
N GLN A 597 17.65 -50.02 -22.21
CA GLN A 597 18.22 -49.08 -23.17
C GLN A 597 19.00 -47.93 -22.52
N LEU A 598 18.94 -47.79 -21.18
CA LEU A 598 19.60 -46.72 -20.44
C LEU A 598 21.06 -47.07 -20.11
N HIS A 599 21.89 -47.13 -21.15
CA HIS A 599 23.29 -47.56 -21.02
C HIS A 599 24.18 -46.62 -20.23
N HIS A 600 23.72 -45.42 -19.87
CA HIS A 600 24.50 -44.43 -19.11
C HIS A 600 24.04 -44.29 -17.65
N LEU A 601 22.96 -44.99 -17.25
CA LEU A 601 22.39 -44.83 -15.92
C LEU A 601 23.37 -45.33 -14.85
N SER A 602 23.81 -44.39 -14.01
CA SER A 602 24.81 -44.61 -12.98
C SER A 602 24.23 -44.41 -11.57
N ASN A 603 23.24 -43.54 -11.42
CA ASN A 603 22.60 -43.25 -10.14
C ASN A 603 21.10 -43.53 -10.24
N LEU A 604 20.60 -44.38 -9.36
CA LEU A 604 19.17 -44.68 -9.22
C LEU A 604 18.77 -44.49 -7.76
N ARG A 605 17.94 -43.47 -7.50
CA ARG A 605 17.43 -43.15 -6.17
C ARG A 605 15.94 -43.36 -6.10
N LEU A 606 15.52 -44.24 -5.19
CA LEU A 606 14.16 -44.70 -4.99
C LEU A 606 13.79 -44.71 -3.49
N ALA A 607 14.50 -43.93 -2.67
CA ALA A 607 14.22 -43.84 -1.25
C ALA A 607 12.81 -43.30 -0.94
N TYR A 608 12.29 -43.62 0.26
CA TYR A 608 10.97 -43.17 0.72
C TYR A 608 9.85 -43.52 -0.27
N ASN A 609 9.76 -44.79 -0.64
CA ASN A 609 8.70 -45.36 -1.47
C ASN A 609 8.03 -46.54 -0.74
N GLN A 610 7.22 -47.34 -1.44
CA GLN A 610 6.48 -48.48 -0.88
C GLN A 610 6.90 -49.80 -1.56
N ILE A 611 8.17 -49.90 -1.98
CA ILE A 611 8.64 -51.03 -2.79
C ILE A 611 8.72 -52.29 -1.93
N VAL A 612 7.96 -53.32 -2.30
CA VAL A 612 7.88 -54.58 -1.54
C VAL A 612 8.97 -55.57 -1.94
N ALA A 613 9.30 -55.62 -3.23
CA ALA A 613 10.32 -56.50 -3.77
C ALA A 613 11.03 -55.84 -4.96
N LEU A 614 12.33 -56.10 -5.06
CA LEU A 614 13.14 -55.70 -6.21
C LEU A 614 13.15 -56.84 -7.25
N PRO A 615 12.81 -56.58 -8.53
CA PRO A 615 12.75 -57.64 -9.54
C PRO A 615 14.15 -58.10 -9.96
N PRO A 616 14.29 -59.35 -10.42
CA PRO A 616 15.58 -59.90 -10.87
C PRO A 616 16.14 -59.15 -12.10
N CYS A 617 15.30 -58.46 -12.87
CA CYS A 617 15.70 -57.66 -14.03
C CYS A 617 16.55 -56.42 -13.67
N ILE A 618 16.77 -56.10 -12.38
CA ILE A 618 17.71 -55.04 -11.96
C ILE A 618 19.14 -55.27 -12.48
N SER A 619 19.52 -56.53 -12.72
CA SER A 619 20.80 -56.92 -13.31
C SER A 619 21.06 -56.31 -14.69
N VAL A 620 20.03 -55.82 -15.38
CA VAL A 620 20.19 -55.18 -16.69
C VAL A 620 20.97 -53.85 -16.58
N LEU A 621 20.94 -53.17 -15.42
CA LEU A 621 21.57 -51.87 -15.19
C LEU A 621 23.08 -51.98 -14.83
N GLN A 622 23.87 -52.63 -15.68
CA GLN A 622 25.27 -53.00 -15.38
C GLN A 622 26.23 -51.82 -15.08
N LYS A 623 25.88 -50.58 -15.47
CA LYS A 623 26.69 -49.38 -15.20
C LYS A 623 26.32 -48.64 -13.92
N LEU A 624 25.38 -49.18 -13.13
CA LEU A 624 24.92 -48.56 -11.90
C LEU A 624 26.05 -48.51 -10.86
N LYS A 625 26.27 -47.31 -10.32
CA LYS A 625 27.25 -47.01 -9.26
C LYS A 625 26.55 -46.72 -7.93
N LEU A 626 25.39 -46.08 -7.94
CA LEU A 626 24.60 -45.78 -6.76
C LEU A 626 23.20 -46.37 -6.92
N LEU A 627 22.81 -47.21 -5.97
CA LEU A 627 21.45 -47.69 -5.80
C LEU A 627 20.96 -47.33 -4.39
N ASP A 628 19.96 -46.47 -4.34
CA ASP A 628 19.33 -46.04 -3.09
C ASP A 628 17.88 -46.52 -3.04
N LEU A 629 17.61 -47.40 -2.08
CA LEU A 629 16.33 -48.02 -1.78
C LEU A 629 15.96 -47.81 -0.30
N ALA A 630 16.52 -46.80 0.36
CA ALA A 630 16.25 -46.52 1.76
C ALA A 630 14.76 -46.26 2.03
N ASN A 631 14.27 -46.62 3.23
CA ASN A 631 12.90 -46.42 3.67
C ASN A 631 11.86 -46.97 2.67
N ASN A 632 11.96 -48.27 2.38
CA ASN A 632 11.02 -49.04 1.58
C ASN A 632 10.49 -50.25 2.38
N GLN A 633 9.84 -51.22 1.74
CA GLN A 633 9.24 -52.39 2.38
C GLN A 633 9.88 -53.71 1.90
N LEU A 634 11.17 -53.67 1.55
CA LEU A 634 11.88 -54.82 1.00
C LEU A 634 12.08 -55.90 2.06
N HIS A 635 11.59 -57.12 1.77
CA HIS A 635 11.79 -58.30 2.63
C HIS A 635 13.06 -59.07 2.29
N SER A 636 13.48 -59.02 1.02
CA SER A 636 14.68 -59.67 0.50
C SER A 636 15.19 -58.93 -0.73
N VAL A 637 16.47 -59.09 -1.04
CA VAL A 637 17.10 -58.57 -2.26
C VAL A 637 17.40 -59.74 -3.22
N PRO A 638 17.06 -59.65 -4.52
CA PRO A 638 17.29 -60.74 -5.47
C PRO A 638 18.78 -60.97 -5.70
N LEU A 639 19.18 -62.23 -5.91
CA LEU A 639 20.56 -62.61 -6.25
C LEU A 639 21.10 -61.87 -7.48
N ALA A 640 20.21 -61.50 -8.40
CA ALA A 640 20.55 -60.76 -9.61
C ALA A 640 21.16 -59.37 -9.32
N LEU A 641 20.86 -58.73 -8.18
CA LEU A 641 21.46 -57.45 -7.81
C LEU A 641 22.98 -57.54 -7.65
N PHE A 642 23.49 -58.66 -7.14
CA PHE A 642 24.92 -58.86 -6.90
C PHE A 642 25.73 -59.08 -8.18
N THR A 643 25.07 -59.16 -9.34
CA THR A 643 25.75 -59.15 -10.65
C THR A 643 26.28 -57.77 -11.01
N LEU A 644 25.82 -56.70 -10.34
CA LEU A 644 26.22 -55.31 -10.59
C LEU A 644 27.59 -54.98 -9.98
N ARG A 645 28.66 -55.55 -10.54
CA ARG A 645 30.04 -55.45 -9.99
C ARG A 645 30.61 -54.02 -9.90
N GLY A 646 30.02 -53.08 -10.65
CA GLY A 646 30.38 -51.66 -10.66
C GLY A 646 29.73 -50.83 -9.55
N LEU A 647 28.84 -51.42 -8.74
CA LEU A 647 28.13 -50.72 -7.68
C LEU A 647 29.09 -50.26 -6.58
N GLN A 648 29.03 -48.97 -6.25
CA GLN A 648 29.85 -48.30 -5.25
C GLN A 648 29.05 -48.00 -3.98
N LYS A 649 27.80 -47.57 -4.13
CA LYS A 649 26.92 -47.25 -3.01
C LYS A 649 25.64 -48.06 -3.07
N LEU A 650 25.34 -48.80 -2.00
CA LEU A 650 24.10 -49.55 -1.84
C LEU A 650 23.44 -49.14 -0.53
N LEU A 651 22.35 -48.38 -0.63
CA LEU A 651 21.59 -47.89 0.52
C LEU A 651 20.27 -48.67 0.62
N LEU A 652 20.12 -49.42 1.69
CA LEU A 652 19.00 -50.32 2.00
C LEU A 652 18.43 -50.03 3.39
N SER A 653 18.73 -48.88 3.98
CA SER A 653 18.28 -48.53 5.33
C SER A 653 16.76 -48.49 5.46
N GLY A 654 16.21 -48.75 6.65
CA GLY A 654 14.77 -48.64 6.91
C GLY A 654 13.91 -49.59 6.07
N ASN A 655 14.35 -50.82 5.84
CA ASN A 655 13.61 -51.88 5.13
C ASN A 655 13.24 -53.02 6.09
N LEU A 656 12.78 -54.17 5.55
CA LEU A 656 12.33 -55.33 6.31
C LEU A 656 13.22 -56.56 6.07
N LEU A 657 14.50 -56.36 5.73
CA LEU A 657 15.42 -57.42 5.37
C LEU A 657 15.77 -58.29 6.58
N GLN A 658 15.59 -59.61 6.46
CA GLN A 658 15.95 -60.59 7.50
C GLN A 658 17.37 -61.13 7.34
N HIS A 659 17.83 -61.29 6.10
CA HIS A 659 19.18 -61.77 5.80
C HIS A 659 19.75 -61.02 4.59
N LEU A 660 21.07 -60.82 4.60
CA LEU A 660 21.83 -60.38 3.43
C LEU A 660 22.52 -61.61 2.82
N PRO A 661 22.31 -61.92 1.53
CA PRO A 661 22.85 -63.14 0.92
C PRO A 661 24.37 -63.05 0.71
N GLY A 662 25.05 -64.20 0.74
CA GLY A 662 26.53 -64.29 0.66
C GLY A 662 27.11 -63.80 -0.68
N GLU A 663 26.30 -63.74 -1.72
CA GLU A 663 26.62 -63.20 -3.05
C GLU A 663 27.04 -61.73 -3.02
N VAL A 664 26.82 -61.01 -1.91
CA VAL A 664 27.36 -59.66 -1.67
C VAL A 664 28.87 -59.56 -1.91
N ARG A 665 29.62 -60.66 -1.75
CA ARG A 665 31.05 -60.76 -2.12
C ARG A 665 31.36 -60.36 -3.56
N ALA A 666 30.39 -60.43 -4.46
CA ALA A 666 30.57 -60.07 -5.87
C ALA A 666 30.66 -58.55 -6.09
N LEU A 667 30.20 -57.73 -5.14
CA LEU A 667 30.23 -56.27 -5.18
C LEU A 667 31.59 -55.73 -4.71
N GLN A 668 32.65 -56.05 -5.44
CA GLN A 668 34.04 -55.70 -5.07
C GLN A 668 34.35 -54.19 -5.14
N SER A 669 33.51 -53.42 -5.85
CA SER A 669 33.65 -51.96 -5.98
C SER A 669 32.90 -51.17 -4.89
N LEU A 670 32.23 -51.86 -3.96
CA LEU A 670 31.36 -51.25 -2.96
C LEU A 670 32.19 -50.46 -1.94
N THR A 671 31.90 -49.17 -1.81
CA THR A 671 32.52 -48.24 -0.86
C THR A 671 31.58 -47.88 0.28
N GLU A 672 30.27 -47.93 0.08
CA GLU A 672 29.27 -47.59 1.08
C GLU A 672 28.12 -48.59 1.05
N LEU A 673 27.88 -49.22 2.20
CA LEU A 673 26.76 -50.13 2.42
C LEU A 673 26.00 -49.67 3.66
N ASP A 674 24.74 -49.28 3.46
CA ASP A 674 23.82 -48.98 4.56
C ASP A 674 22.70 -50.02 4.58
N VAL A 675 22.65 -50.81 5.65
CA VAL A 675 21.60 -51.80 5.93
C VAL A 675 20.95 -51.51 7.29
N SER A 676 21.06 -50.27 7.80
CA SER A 676 20.50 -49.89 9.09
C SER A 676 18.98 -49.96 9.15
N GLY A 677 18.40 -50.13 10.34
CA GLY A 677 16.94 -50.15 10.49
C GLY A 677 16.27 -51.29 9.72
N ASN A 678 16.89 -52.46 9.69
CA ASN A 678 16.36 -53.68 9.10
C ASN A 678 16.10 -54.73 10.21
N ARG A 679 15.92 -56.00 9.84
CA ARG A 679 15.70 -57.12 10.76
C ARG A 679 16.81 -58.17 10.65
N LEU A 680 18.05 -57.75 10.38
CA LEU A 680 19.17 -58.66 10.16
C LEU A 680 19.61 -59.32 11.47
N GLU A 681 19.67 -60.65 11.52
CA GLU A 681 20.19 -61.41 12.67
C GLU A 681 21.70 -61.65 12.62
N SER A 682 22.27 -61.66 11.41
CA SER A 682 23.70 -61.85 11.17
C SER A 682 24.11 -61.21 9.84
N LEU A 683 25.35 -60.74 9.75
CA LEU A 683 25.98 -60.35 8.49
C LEU A 683 26.72 -61.56 7.88
N PRO A 684 26.63 -61.80 6.55
CA PRO A 684 27.31 -62.92 5.91
C PRO A 684 28.83 -62.73 5.98
N SER A 685 29.56 -63.81 6.28
CA SER A 685 31.03 -63.81 6.34
C SER A 685 31.68 -63.37 5.02
N GLU A 686 30.98 -63.65 3.92
CA GLU A 686 31.34 -63.36 2.56
C GLU A 686 31.47 -61.85 2.28
N LEU A 687 30.68 -61.00 2.97
CA LEU A 687 30.76 -59.54 2.87
C LEU A 687 32.18 -59.05 3.16
N PHE A 688 32.78 -59.57 4.23
CA PHE A 688 34.09 -59.17 4.71
C PHE A 688 35.24 -59.73 3.87
N SER A 689 35.00 -60.83 3.15
CA SER A 689 35.99 -61.42 2.23
C SER A 689 36.01 -60.76 0.84
N GLY A 690 34.89 -60.21 0.39
CA GLY A 690 34.72 -59.72 -0.99
C GLY A 690 34.73 -58.20 -1.13
N CYS A 691 34.14 -57.46 -0.19
CA CYS A 691 33.97 -56.00 -0.28
C CYS A 691 35.13 -55.24 0.39
N LEU A 692 36.36 -55.47 -0.06
CA LEU A 692 37.56 -54.91 0.59
C LEU A 692 37.72 -53.39 0.44
N LYS A 693 37.02 -52.76 -0.52
CA LYS A 693 37.02 -51.30 -0.75
C LYS A 693 36.00 -50.55 0.09
N LEU A 694 35.33 -51.23 1.02
CA LEU A 694 34.28 -50.63 1.82
C LEU A 694 34.89 -49.58 2.76
N ARG A 695 34.29 -48.40 2.78
CA ARG A 695 34.69 -47.25 3.61
C ARG A 695 33.69 -46.97 4.72
N VAL A 696 32.41 -47.16 4.41
CA VAL A 696 31.29 -46.93 5.31
C VAL A 696 30.41 -48.17 5.35
N LEU A 697 30.28 -48.77 6.54
CA LEU A 697 29.33 -49.82 6.85
C LEU A 697 28.38 -49.33 7.94
N ASN A 698 27.10 -49.16 7.60
CA ASN A 698 26.07 -48.89 8.58
C ASN A 698 25.15 -50.10 8.71
N ALA A 699 25.19 -50.77 9.85
CA ALA A 699 24.30 -51.88 10.19
C ALA A 699 23.60 -51.65 11.55
N SER A 700 23.47 -50.38 11.96
CA SER A 700 22.77 -49.99 13.18
C SER A 700 21.27 -50.36 13.14
N HIS A 701 20.62 -50.43 14.30
CA HIS A 701 19.19 -50.74 14.41
C HIS A 701 18.80 -52.05 13.69
N ASN A 702 19.49 -53.14 14.03
CA ASN A 702 19.23 -54.50 13.56
C ASN A 702 19.20 -55.48 14.76
N TYR A 703 19.17 -56.78 14.52
CA TYR A 703 19.17 -57.83 15.54
C TYR A 703 20.47 -58.66 15.52
N LEU A 704 21.60 -58.04 15.15
CA LEU A 704 22.89 -58.73 15.04
C LEU A 704 23.33 -59.24 16.41
N ARG A 705 23.59 -60.56 16.52
CA ARG A 705 24.09 -61.19 17.76
C ARG A 705 25.61 -61.25 17.86
N SER A 706 26.27 -61.38 16.72
CA SER A 706 27.72 -61.41 16.62
C SER A 706 28.18 -60.81 15.30
N LEU A 707 29.43 -60.35 15.29
CA LEU A 707 30.10 -59.86 14.09
C LEU A 707 31.12 -60.90 13.62
N PRO A 708 31.13 -61.30 12.33
CA PRO A 708 32.10 -62.27 11.84
C PRO A 708 33.55 -61.79 12.00
N ARG A 709 34.45 -62.72 12.37
CA ARG A 709 35.90 -62.47 12.51
C ARG A 709 36.56 -61.89 11.26
N GLY A 710 35.95 -62.12 10.10
CA GLY A 710 36.40 -61.57 8.81
C GLY A 710 36.42 -60.04 8.76
N VAL A 711 35.76 -59.32 9.68
CA VAL A 711 35.72 -57.85 9.70
C VAL A 711 37.10 -57.19 9.64
N GLY A 712 38.13 -57.83 10.24
CA GLY A 712 39.50 -57.34 10.21
C GLY A 712 40.12 -57.24 8.81
N ALA A 713 39.52 -57.87 7.80
CA ALA A 713 39.96 -57.75 6.40
C ALA A 713 39.59 -56.40 5.77
N LEU A 714 38.68 -55.62 6.39
CA LEU A 714 38.21 -54.34 5.88
C LEU A 714 39.15 -53.19 6.28
N THR A 715 40.31 -53.12 5.64
CA THR A 715 41.37 -52.14 5.98
C THR A 715 41.02 -50.69 5.59
N GLU A 716 40.14 -50.49 4.60
CA GLU A 716 39.69 -49.16 4.11
C GLU A 716 38.47 -48.59 4.86
N VAL A 717 37.89 -49.33 5.83
CA VAL A 717 36.71 -48.85 6.56
C VAL A 717 37.10 -47.75 7.53
N HIS A 718 36.51 -46.57 7.32
CA HIS A 718 36.65 -45.42 8.21
C HIS A 718 35.43 -45.21 9.11
N ARG A 719 34.25 -45.73 8.73
CA ARG A 719 33.03 -45.64 9.54
C ARG A 719 32.30 -46.99 9.61
N LEU A 720 32.14 -47.51 10.82
CA LEU A 720 31.43 -48.75 11.13
C LEU A 720 30.40 -48.46 12.22
N ASP A 721 29.12 -48.42 11.85
CA ASP A 721 28.01 -48.19 12.80
C ASP A 721 27.25 -49.49 13.07
N LEU A 722 27.29 -49.91 14.32
CA LEU A 722 26.69 -51.15 14.83
C LEU A 722 25.75 -50.88 16.01
N ARG A 723 25.45 -49.62 16.33
CA ARG A 723 24.59 -49.26 17.47
C ARG A 723 23.20 -49.85 17.37
N SER A 724 22.55 -50.06 18.50
CA SER A 724 21.20 -50.60 18.60
C SER A 724 21.10 -51.98 17.94
N ASN A 725 22.04 -52.87 18.28
CA ASN A 725 22.01 -54.29 17.94
C ASN A 725 21.95 -55.15 19.22
N SER A 726 21.99 -56.47 19.07
CA SER A 726 22.02 -57.43 20.20
C SER A 726 23.39 -58.11 20.31
N LEU A 727 24.47 -57.37 20.04
CA LEU A 727 25.84 -57.91 20.02
C LEU A 727 26.27 -58.28 21.44
N GLU A 728 26.77 -59.49 21.65
CA GLU A 728 27.29 -59.91 22.97
C GLU A 728 28.75 -59.51 23.15
N GLU A 729 29.54 -59.61 22.09
CA GLU A 729 30.96 -59.28 22.06
C GLU A 729 31.39 -58.74 20.69
N LEU A 730 32.51 -58.03 20.66
CA LEU A 730 33.16 -57.57 19.44
C LEU A 730 34.40 -58.43 19.16
N PRO A 731 34.62 -58.86 17.90
CA PRO A 731 35.78 -59.67 17.53
C PRO A 731 37.08 -58.88 17.70
N CYS A 732 38.11 -59.52 18.27
CA CYS A 732 39.46 -58.94 18.44
C CYS A 732 40.09 -58.54 17.10
N GLU A 733 39.64 -59.14 15.99
CA GLU A 733 40.11 -58.88 14.64
C GLU A 733 39.81 -57.46 14.15
N LEU A 734 38.90 -56.70 14.79
CA LEU A 734 38.64 -55.27 14.51
C LEU A 734 39.90 -54.39 14.62
N VAL A 735 40.93 -54.83 15.35
CA VAL A 735 42.23 -54.15 15.44
C VAL A 735 42.91 -54.02 14.07
N HIS A 736 42.66 -54.96 13.15
CA HIS A 736 43.27 -54.96 11.83
C HIS A 736 42.63 -53.96 10.86
N CYS A 737 41.50 -53.34 11.24
CA CYS A 737 40.86 -52.28 10.47
C CYS A 737 41.61 -50.95 10.65
N SER A 738 42.75 -50.80 10.00
CA SER A 738 43.61 -49.61 10.08
C SER A 738 42.91 -48.31 9.68
N GLY A 739 41.82 -48.38 8.90
CA GLY A 739 41.04 -47.24 8.48
C GLY A 739 40.16 -46.62 9.58
N LEU A 740 39.82 -47.34 10.66
CA LEU A 740 38.86 -46.86 11.68
C LEU A 740 39.47 -45.76 12.58
N CYS A 741 39.80 -44.59 12.04
CA CYS A 741 40.35 -43.45 12.79
C CYS A 741 39.24 -42.48 13.25
N GLY A 742 39.53 -41.60 14.22
CA GLY A 742 38.63 -40.48 14.57
C GLY A 742 37.30 -40.82 15.24
N GLY A 743 37.13 -42.01 15.84
CA GLY A 743 35.84 -42.40 16.42
C GLY A 743 34.85 -42.99 15.41
N GLY A 744 35.35 -43.49 14.28
CA GLY A 744 34.54 -44.14 13.25
C GLY A 744 33.84 -45.44 13.64
N LEU A 745 34.25 -46.08 14.75
CA LEU A 745 33.54 -47.23 15.33
C LEU A 745 32.42 -46.74 16.26
N LEU A 746 31.17 -46.89 15.83
CA LEU A 746 29.98 -46.51 16.59
C LEU A 746 29.32 -47.79 17.12
N VAL A 747 29.45 -48.03 18.43
CA VAL A 747 28.89 -49.17 19.18
C VAL A 747 28.35 -48.66 20.52
N GLU A 748 27.57 -49.48 21.24
CA GLU A 748 27.18 -49.14 22.62
C GLU A 748 28.39 -49.03 23.55
N ASP A 749 28.33 -48.11 24.51
CA ASP A 749 29.44 -47.84 25.44
C ASP A 749 29.90 -49.08 26.22
N TRP A 750 28.98 -49.99 26.56
CA TRP A 750 29.30 -51.21 27.31
C TRP A 750 30.03 -52.27 26.46
N LEU A 751 29.73 -52.38 25.16
CA LEU A 751 30.47 -53.22 24.20
C LEU A 751 31.85 -52.63 23.90
N TYR A 752 31.96 -51.31 23.92
CA TYR A 752 33.26 -50.66 23.82
C TYR A 752 34.15 -51.02 25.03
N LEU A 753 33.54 -51.16 26.21
CA LEU A 753 34.19 -51.57 27.46
C LEU A 753 34.44 -53.08 27.59
N SER A 754 34.03 -53.92 26.62
CA SER A 754 34.39 -55.35 26.58
C SER A 754 35.60 -55.63 25.68
N LEU A 755 36.04 -54.66 24.86
CA LEU A 755 37.24 -54.78 24.02
C LEU A 755 38.54 -54.84 24.86
N PRO A 756 39.55 -55.65 24.47
CA PRO A 756 40.85 -55.70 25.13
C PRO A 756 41.53 -54.32 25.22
N LEU A 757 42.33 -54.09 26.28
CA LEU A 757 43.03 -52.81 26.53
C LEU A 757 43.85 -52.31 25.31
N LEU A 758 44.46 -53.24 24.55
CA LEU A 758 45.22 -52.95 23.34
C LEU A 758 44.40 -52.25 22.23
N VAL A 759 43.08 -52.55 22.16
CA VAL A 759 42.14 -51.96 21.20
C VAL A 759 41.60 -50.63 21.71
N ARG A 760 41.51 -50.48 23.04
CA ARG A 760 41.03 -49.27 23.71
C ARG A 760 42.07 -48.13 23.67
N ASP A 761 43.37 -48.46 23.68
CA ASP A 761 44.47 -47.50 23.57
C ASP A 761 44.57 -46.81 22.19
N LEU A 762 44.02 -47.41 21.13
CA LEU A 762 43.89 -46.78 19.80
C LEU A 762 43.02 -45.50 19.81
N ARG A 763 42.23 -45.27 20.87
CA ARG A 763 41.51 -44.00 21.12
C ARG A 763 42.46 -42.78 21.19
N SER A 764 43.72 -42.98 21.58
CA SER A 764 44.73 -41.92 21.65
C SER A 764 45.33 -41.56 20.29
N LEU A 765 45.53 -42.54 19.41
CA LEU A 765 45.96 -42.34 18.01
C LEU A 765 44.83 -41.82 17.12
N TRP A 766 43.60 -42.23 17.39
CA TRP A 766 42.42 -41.80 16.63
C TRP A 766 41.98 -40.37 16.93
N ARG A 767 42.24 -39.83 18.12
CA ARG A 767 42.02 -38.40 18.46
C ARG A 767 43.05 -37.45 17.84
N ALA A 768 44.24 -37.91 17.47
CA ALA A 768 45.29 -37.06 16.94
C ALA A 768 45.10 -36.66 15.46
N SER A 769 44.03 -37.11 14.80
CA SER A 769 43.74 -36.87 13.38
C SER A 769 42.45 -36.06 13.14
N GLU A 770 42.21 -35.05 13.96
CA GLU A 770 41.06 -34.11 13.85
C GLU A 770 41.08 -33.19 12.60
N SER A 771 41.83 -33.52 11.55
CA SER A 771 41.95 -32.70 10.33
C SER A 771 41.49 -33.36 9.04
N CYS A 772 40.72 -34.45 9.09
CA CYS A 772 40.13 -35.04 7.88
C CYS A 772 38.61 -35.21 8.01
N TYR A 773 37.89 -34.42 7.20
CA TYR A 773 36.46 -34.48 6.89
C TYR A 773 35.47 -33.82 7.86
N THR A 774 35.43 -32.49 7.80
CA THR A 774 34.17 -31.73 7.89
C THR A 774 33.60 -31.54 6.49
N GLU A 775 32.66 -32.37 6.07
CA GLU A 775 31.68 -32.01 5.04
C GLU A 775 30.46 -32.94 5.10
N ALA A 776 29.28 -32.30 5.15
CA ALA A 776 27.92 -32.84 5.02
C ALA A 776 27.45 -33.86 6.09
N TYR A 777 26.72 -33.39 7.10
CA TYR A 777 25.36 -33.85 7.49
C TYR A 777 24.96 -33.16 8.80
N THR A 778 24.69 -31.86 8.72
CA THR A 778 23.72 -31.19 9.59
C THR A 778 22.41 -31.13 8.82
N PHE A 779 21.41 -31.91 9.24
CA PHE A 779 20.03 -31.47 9.48
C PHE A 779 19.08 -32.66 9.72
N LEU A 780 18.15 -32.44 10.67
CA LEU A 780 16.93 -33.18 10.99
C LEU A 780 17.03 -34.52 11.74
N TYR A 781 17.00 -34.44 13.08
CA TYR A 781 16.06 -35.21 13.92
C TYR A 781 15.84 -34.46 15.24
N LEU A 782 14.89 -33.50 15.25
CA LEU A 782 14.13 -33.03 16.42
C LEU A 782 13.10 -31.98 15.95
N LEU A 783 11.97 -32.47 15.40
CA LEU A 783 10.61 -31.91 15.48
C LEU A 783 9.72 -32.59 14.43
N LEU A 784 9.16 -33.75 14.81
CA LEU A 784 7.79 -34.20 14.58
C LEU A 784 7.54 -35.45 15.42
#